data_AF-A0A0A2JW41-F1
#
_entry.id   AF-A0A0A2JW41-F1
#
_cell.length_a   1.000
_cell.length_b   1.000
_cell.length_c   1.000
_cell.angle_alpha   90.00
_cell.angle_beta   90.00
_cell.angle_gamma   90.00
#
_symmetry.space_group_name_H-M   'P 1'
#
loop_
_entity.id
_entity.type
_entity.pdbx_description
1 polymer ?
#
loop_
_entity_poly.entity_id
_entity_poly.type
_entity_poly.pdbx_seq_one_letter_code
_entity_poly.pdbx_strand_id
1 'polypeptide(L)'
;MEHLNQHPDKYEPEVDYPIDSQSHESDDTIEEINSLELTRINTYRLQQKTTVGSTRGPTPRDRWLPMGANKDYPPLLPDSENYVVEFDGANDPLHPYNWSTPRRIMLVCILCYGTFAGSFTSAVFSAAIHGFSKEFNTSTEIGSLGVTLYVLGFAAGPTIWAPGSELIGRRWPLSLGLFGCAIFTIACAVAKDIQTVMICRFFAGLFSASPISVVPAVFADLFNNTQRGVVMSIFCMAVFIGPFSAPFVGGFIAMSPLGWRWTMYISAIMVFIGFLLVFVFLDETYAPVILVRKAATLRRQTRNWGIHAKQDEVEVDLTELLRNNFARPIIMLITEPILLLVSLYISFVYGLIYALLGAYPVVFQGVYGMSMGVGGLAFIGLIIGELLGGVYILLIQGSYKAKLAANGDKPIPEWRLPPAIIGAVSFAGGMFWFGWTGYTSSIHWMAPVASGLLTGVGIFLIFLQCFNYIVDCYPSLAASTIAANTILRSAIGCSFPLFSRQMMENLGVQWAGTLLGCLAIVMIPIPVLFKIKYTQGYMDVVINWDLNRWTSSDDRVRGGSSVSNLEPTAQGVLFHGNLDIETLGGAGFASQRTVGDEQRWDLSGYDGVELHIIPSDGNRYTFSLTDEISQRRPDGREQSALVWEYDFCTSETGREVRLSWKDLKPTYRGKPVEDARPLDLSRIKRVRIMIRSFFGAQQGDFSLNIQSIGVFRESYLDNPNVTKESIDGGDEQTEPKEARLKKSIAPLISRSYWHAINSTFD
;
A
#
# COMPACT_ATOMS: atom_id res chain seq x y z
N MET A 1 -69.64 -12.65 38.25
CA MET A 1 -69.41 -11.62 39.28
C MET A 1 -67.90 -11.50 39.45
N GLU A 2 -67.42 -10.27 39.33
CA GLU A 2 -66.20 -9.68 39.89
C GLU A 2 -64.81 -10.19 39.48
N HIS A 3 -64.13 -9.28 38.78
CA HIS A 3 -62.68 -9.06 38.77
C HIS A 3 -62.13 -8.80 40.18
N LEU A 4 -60.88 -9.24 40.44
CA LEU A 4 -59.81 -8.53 41.17
C LEU A 4 -58.53 -9.41 41.08
N ASN A 5 -57.56 -9.03 40.23
CA ASN A 5 -56.27 -8.41 40.59
C ASN A 5 -55.41 -9.18 41.61
N GLN A 6 -54.27 -9.72 41.17
CA GLN A 6 -52.90 -9.38 41.62
C GLN A 6 -51.87 -10.37 41.04
N HIS A 7 -50.89 -9.85 40.28
CA HIS A 7 -49.55 -10.42 40.12
C HIS A 7 -48.71 -10.04 41.37
N PRO A 8 -47.65 -10.77 41.80
CA PRO A 8 -46.47 -11.04 40.95
C PRO A 8 -45.66 -12.32 41.25
N ASP A 9 -44.58 -12.46 40.47
CA ASP A 9 -43.31 -13.17 40.72
C ASP A 9 -43.08 -14.64 40.28
N LYS A 10 -42.15 -14.73 39.32
CA LYS A 10 -40.99 -15.64 39.20
C LYS A 10 -41.21 -17.15 39.26
N TYR A 11 -40.92 -17.85 38.16
CA TYR A 11 -40.18 -19.12 38.13
C TYR A 11 -39.74 -19.44 36.68
N GLU A 12 -38.46 -19.25 36.36
CA GLU A 12 -37.75 -19.96 35.29
C GLU A 12 -36.90 -21.07 35.95
N PRO A 13 -36.81 -22.28 35.38
CA PRO A 13 -35.98 -23.34 35.93
C PRO A 13 -34.52 -23.20 35.48
N GLU A 14 -33.60 -23.15 36.44
CA GLU A 14 -32.14 -23.29 36.26
C GLU A 14 -31.79 -24.66 35.66
N VAL A 15 -30.99 -24.65 34.60
CA VAL A 15 -30.24 -25.83 34.13
C VAL A 15 -28.77 -25.57 34.45
N ASP A 16 -28.28 -26.35 35.41
CA ASP A 16 -26.95 -26.30 36.00
C ASP A 16 -25.90 -26.89 35.03
N TYR A 17 -24.85 -26.14 34.72
CA TYR A 17 -23.64 -26.65 34.06
C TYR A 17 -22.47 -26.59 35.05
N PRO A 18 -21.70 -27.68 35.23
CA PRO A 18 -20.61 -27.69 36.20
C PRO A 18 -19.46 -26.78 35.74
N ILE A 19 -19.05 -25.90 36.65
CA ILE A 19 -17.87 -25.03 36.53
C ILE A 19 -16.63 -25.90 36.70
N ASP A 20 -15.92 -26.18 35.62
CA ASP A 20 -14.57 -26.74 35.67
C ASP A 20 -13.57 -25.58 35.73
N SER A 21 -12.88 -25.48 36.86
CA SER A 21 -11.87 -24.48 37.15
C SER A 21 -10.56 -24.81 36.44
N GLN A 22 -10.34 -24.28 35.22
CA GLN A 22 -9.02 -24.15 34.58
C GLN A 22 -9.12 -23.31 33.27
N SER A 23 -8.94 -21.99 33.35
CA SER A 23 -8.58 -21.17 32.17
C SER A 23 -8.08 -19.77 32.57
N HIS A 24 -6.77 -19.65 32.85
CA HIS A 24 -6.08 -18.35 32.77
C HIS A 24 -5.44 -18.13 31.38
N GLU A 25 -5.77 -18.95 30.37
CA GLU A 25 -5.31 -18.82 28.98
C GLU A 25 -6.34 -18.16 28.03
N SER A 26 -7.52 -17.75 28.51
CA SER A 26 -8.64 -17.33 27.64
C SER A 26 -8.82 -15.83 27.46
N ASP A 27 -8.50 -14.96 28.43
CA ASP A 27 -8.86 -13.53 28.31
C ASP A 27 -7.97 -12.75 27.33
N ASP A 28 -6.64 -12.94 27.39
CA ASP A 28 -5.71 -12.30 26.44
C ASP A 28 -5.98 -12.76 25.00
N THR A 29 -6.30 -14.05 24.82
CA THR A 29 -6.61 -14.62 23.50
C THR A 29 -7.94 -14.09 22.96
N ILE A 30 -8.96 -13.91 23.81
CA ILE A 30 -10.27 -13.37 23.41
C ILE A 30 -10.18 -11.87 23.11
N GLU A 31 -9.42 -11.08 23.87
CA GLU A 31 -9.14 -9.67 23.55
C GLU A 31 -8.33 -9.51 22.26
N GLU A 32 -7.34 -10.36 22.02
CA GLU A 32 -6.54 -10.35 20.79
C GLU A 32 -7.39 -10.76 19.56
N ILE A 33 -8.29 -11.74 19.72
CA ILE A 33 -9.28 -12.12 18.70
C ILE A 33 -10.26 -10.97 18.40
N ASN A 34 -10.80 -10.31 19.43
CA ASN A 34 -11.74 -9.21 19.26
C ASN A 34 -11.09 -7.97 18.62
N SER A 35 -9.86 -7.64 18.99
CA SER A 35 -9.12 -6.50 18.41
C SER A 35 -8.72 -6.74 16.95
N LEU A 36 -8.35 -7.98 16.58
CA LEU A 36 -8.08 -8.36 15.20
C LEU A 36 -9.34 -8.26 14.32
N GLU A 37 -10.48 -8.73 14.82
CA GLU A 37 -11.75 -8.67 14.10
C GLU A 37 -12.24 -7.24 13.91
N LEU A 38 -12.19 -6.41 14.96
CA LEU A 38 -12.50 -4.98 14.85
C LEU A 38 -11.61 -4.28 13.82
N THR A 39 -10.32 -4.63 13.78
CA THR A 39 -9.38 -4.07 12.79
C THR A 39 -9.75 -4.51 11.38
N ARG A 40 -10.10 -5.78 11.17
CA ARG A 40 -10.54 -6.31 9.86
C ARG A 40 -11.83 -5.65 9.40
N ILE A 41 -12.82 -5.59 10.27
CA ILE A 41 -14.12 -4.95 10.01
C ILE A 41 -13.92 -3.48 9.61
N ASN A 42 -13.14 -2.72 10.39
CA ASN A 42 -12.86 -1.32 10.09
C ASN A 42 -12.06 -1.15 8.79
N THR A 43 -11.10 -2.04 8.50
CA THR A 43 -10.33 -2.01 7.25
C THR A 43 -11.24 -2.25 6.04
N TYR A 44 -12.13 -3.24 6.12
CA TYR A 44 -13.08 -3.52 5.05
C TYR A 44 -14.08 -2.38 4.88
N ARG A 45 -14.61 -1.81 5.97
CA ARG A 45 -15.51 -0.65 5.94
C ARG A 45 -14.85 0.57 5.29
N LEU A 46 -13.60 0.86 5.64
CA LEU A 46 -12.82 1.96 5.03
C LEU A 46 -12.55 1.71 3.55
N GLN A 47 -12.12 0.50 3.18
CA GLN A 47 -11.85 0.15 1.78
C GLN A 47 -13.13 0.24 0.94
N GLN A 48 -14.25 -0.25 1.45
CA GLN A 48 -15.55 -0.20 0.78
C GLN A 48 -16.02 1.24 0.53
N LYS A 49 -16.01 2.09 1.57
CA LYS A 49 -16.43 3.49 1.46
C LYS A 49 -15.56 4.28 0.48
N THR A 50 -14.28 3.92 0.37
CA THR A 50 -13.30 4.67 -0.44
C THR A 50 -13.32 4.27 -1.92
N THR A 51 -13.74 3.04 -2.25
CA THR A 51 -13.62 2.52 -3.63
C THR A 51 -14.95 2.35 -4.37
N VAL A 52 -16.03 1.92 -3.70
CA VAL A 52 -17.35 1.67 -4.32
C VAL A 52 -18.47 2.57 -3.79
N GLY A 53 -18.25 3.26 -2.67
CA GLY A 53 -19.21 4.16 -2.02
C GLY A 53 -19.61 5.39 -2.82
N SER A 54 -20.90 5.56 -3.12
CA SER A 54 -21.48 6.86 -3.46
C SER A 54 -21.31 7.84 -2.29
N THR A 55 -20.89 9.08 -2.59
CA THR A 55 -20.87 10.16 -1.57
C THR A 55 -22.24 10.79 -1.34
N ARG A 56 -23.28 10.34 -2.06
CA ARG A 56 -24.65 10.84 -1.89
C ARG A 56 -25.29 10.18 -0.68
N GLY A 57 -25.80 11.01 0.23
CA GLY A 57 -26.67 10.55 1.30
C GLY A 57 -27.98 9.99 0.74
N PRO A 58 -28.77 9.30 1.59
CA PRO A 58 -30.03 8.71 1.18
C PRO A 58 -30.95 9.75 0.52
N THR A 59 -31.70 9.31 -0.49
CA THR A 59 -32.65 10.18 -1.19
C THR A 59 -33.64 10.78 -0.19
N PRO A 60 -33.91 12.09 -0.23
CA PRO A 60 -34.90 12.73 0.64
C PRO A 60 -36.28 12.06 0.55
N ARG A 61 -37.00 11.98 1.69
CA ARG A 61 -38.26 11.22 1.84
C ARG A 61 -39.38 11.71 0.91
N ASP A 62 -39.35 12.98 0.54
CA ASP A 62 -40.27 13.61 -0.43
C ASP A 62 -40.12 13.07 -1.86
N ARG A 63 -39.00 12.43 -2.18
CA ARG A 63 -38.70 11.86 -3.50
C ARG A 63 -38.77 10.34 -3.55
N TRP A 64 -39.19 9.70 -2.47
CA TRP A 64 -39.34 8.24 -2.44
C TRP A 64 -40.47 7.80 -3.37
N LEU A 65 -40.26 6.67 -4.04
CA LEU A 65 -41.30 6.06 -4.88
C LEU A 65 -42.43 5.50 -3.99
N PRO A 66 -43.71 5.74 -4.34
CA PRO A 66 -44.81 5.24 -3.54
C PRO A 66 -44.84 3.71 -3.51
N MET A 67 -45.14 3.12 -2.35
CA MET A 67 -45.24 1.66 -2.16
C MET A 67 -46.39 1.01 -2.95
N GLY A 68 -47.28 1.82 -3.53
CA GLY A 68 -48.49 1.38 -4.23
C GLY A 68 -49.64 1.03 -3.28
N ALA A 69 -50.86 1.02 -3.82
CA ALA A 69 -52.09 0.72 -3.09
C ALA A 69 -52.33 1.59 -1.82
N ASN A 70 -51.93 2.87 -1.86
CA ASN A 70 -52.04 3.83 -0.75
C ASN A 70 -51.42 3.31 0.57
N LYS A 71 -50.40 2.45 0.49
CA LYS A 71 -49.67 1.97 1.66
C LYS A 71 -48.63 3.01 2.07
N ASP A 72 -48.60 3.30 3.37
CA ASP A 72 -47.53 4.09 3.97
C ASP A 72 -46.19 3.32 3.95
N TYR A 73 -45.09 4.07 4.06
CA TYR A 73 -43.76 3.49 4.19
C TYR A 73 -43.63 2.75 5.52
N PRO A 74 -42.98 1.57 5.55
CA PRO A 74 -42.69 0.89 6.81
C PRO A 74 -41.78 1.77 7.69
N PRO A 75 -41.85 1.61 9.03
CA PRO A 75 -40.93 2.28 9.94
C PRO A 75 -39.49 1.85 9.65
N LEU A 76 -38.53 2.74 9.90
CA LEU A 76 -37.11 2.40 9.84
C LEU A 76 -36.79 1.32 10.87
N LEU A 77 -35.78 0.49 10.58
CA LEU A 77 -35.33 -0.54 11.51
C LEU A 77 -34.77 0.12 12.78
N PRO A 78 -35.17 -0.34 13.98
CA PRO A 78 -34.52 0.06 15.23
C PRO A 78 -33.09 -0.47 15.23
N ASP A 79 -32.08 0.41 15.35
CA ASP A 79 -30.64 0.13 15.24
C ASP A 79 -30.28 -0.77 14.04
N SER A 80 -30.16 -0.15 12.85
CA SER A 80 -29.81 -0.82 11.59
C SER A 80 -28.57 -1.71 11.69
N GLU A 81 -27.59 -1.33 12.53
CA GLU A 81 -26.36 -2.11 12.75
C GLU A 81 -26.63 -3.53 13.28
N ASN A 82 -27.68 -3.74 14.08
CA ASN A 82 -28.04 -5.07 14.58
C ASN A 82 -28.53 -6.02 13.47
N TYR A 83 -28.88 -5.49 12.30
CA TYR A 83 -29.34 -6.26 11.14
C TYR A 83 -28.24 -6.43 10.08
N VAL A 84 -27.04 -5.90 10.33
CA VAL A 84 -25.89 -6.05 9.44
C VAL A 84 -25.24 -7.41 9.66
N VAL A 85 -25.07 -8.16 8.59
CA VAL A 85 -24.42 -9.48 8.63
C VAL A 85 -22.91 -9.33 8.57
N GLU A 86 -22.24 -9.89 9.58
CA GLU A 86 -20.77 -9.96 9.68
C GLU A 86 -20.30 -11.43 9.77
N PHE A 87 -18.98 -11.62 9.85
CA PHE A 87 -18.39 -12.95 10.10
C PHE A 87 -18.56 -13.32 11.57
N ASP A 88 -18.62 -14.63 11.85
CA ASP A 88 -18.86 -15.15 13.20
C ASP A 88 -17.61 -15.06 14.12
N GLY A 89 -16.51 -14.48 13.61
CA GLY A 89 -15.25 -14.23 14.31
C GLY A 89 -14.00 -14.56 13.47
N ALA A 90 -12.82 -14.46 14.06
CA ALA A 90 -11.53 -14.59 13.36
C ALA A 90 -11.31 -15.94 12.67
N ASN A 91 -11.96 -16.98 13.17
CA ASN A 91 -11.88 -18.36 12.69
C ASN A 91 -13.09 -18.79 11.84
N ASP A 92 -13.94 -17.85 11.39
CA ASP A 92 -15.10 -18.17 10.53
C ASP A 92 -14.64 -18.94 9.27
N PRO A 93 -15.16 -20.15 9.00
CA PRO A 93 -14.77 -20.95 7.84
C PRO A 93 -15.16 -20.33 6.49
N LEU A 94 -16.11 -19.39 6.47
CA LEU A 94 -16.46 -18.61 5.27
C LEU A 94 -15.38 -17.58 4.93
N HIS A 95 -14.56 -17.17 5.91
CA HIS A 95 -13.50 -16.20 5.68
C HIS A 95 -12.34 -16.84 4.88
N PRO A 96 -11.91 -16.25 3.75
CA PRO A 96 -10.90 -16.86 2.88
C PRO A 96 -9.52 -17.09 3.53
N TYR A 97 -9.17 -16.32 4.57
CA TYR A 97 -7.94 -16.54 5.34
C TYR A 97 -7.90 -17.89 6.05
N ASN A 98 -9.07 -18.43 6.40
CA ASN A 98 -9.21 -19.69 7.15
C ASN A 98 -9.31 -20.92 6.24
N TRP A 99 -9.18 -20.74 4.91
CA TRP A 99 -9.18 -21.86 3.97
C TRP A 99 -7.91 -22.71 4.11
N SER A 100 -8.07 -24.01 3.85
CA SER A 100 -6.95 -24.96 3.94
C SER A 100 -5.80 -24.54 3.02
N THR A 101 -4.57 -24.67 3.51
CA THR A 101 -3.36 -24.30 2.77
C THR A 101 -3.25 -24.99 1.40
N PRO A 102 -3.57 -26.29 1.24
CA PRO A 102 -3.56 -26.93 -0.09
C PRO A 102 -4.53 -26.27 -1.08
N ARG A 103 -5.73 -25.88 -0.62
CA ARG A 103 -6.70 -25.16 -1.45
C ARG A 103 -6.14 -23.81 -1.89
N ARG A 104 -5.54 -23.05 -0.97
CA ARG A 104 -4.91 -21.75 -1.30
C ARG A 104 -3.76 -21.91 -2.29
N ILE A 105 -2.88 -22.90 -2.12
CA ILE A 105 -1.79 -23.18 -3.05
C ILE A 105 -2.32 -23.56 -4.44
N MET A 106 -3.35 -24.42 -4.50
CA MET A 106 -4.00 -24.79 -5.77
C MET A 106 -4.54 -23.54 -6.49
N LEU A 107 -5.21 -22.63 -5.78
CA LEU A 107 -5.72 -21.38 -6.35
C LEU A 107 -4.57 -20.49 -6.85
N VAL A 108 -3.48 -20.36 -6.10
CA VAL A 108 -2.29 -19.61 -6.55
C VAL A 108 -1.76 -20.19 -7.87
N CYS A 109 -1.62 -21.51 -7.98
CA CYS A 109 -1.16 -22.14 -9.22
C CYS A 109 -2.09 -21.86 -10.40
N ILE A 110 -3.40 -21.97 -10.21
CA ILE A 110 -4.41 -21.72 -11.25
C ILE A 110 -4.37 -20.26 -11.73
N LEU A 111 -4.33 -19.32 -10.78
CA LEU A 111 -4.33 -17.88 -11.08
C LEU A 111 -3.02 -17.43 -11.75
N CYS A 112 -1.88 -17.96 -11.30
CA CYS A 112 -0.59 -17.76 -11.95
C CYS A 112 -0.57 -18.35 -13.37
N TYR A 113 -1.13 -19.55 -13.58
CA TYR A 113 -1.24 -20.14 -14.92
C TYR A 113 -2.08 -19.28 -15.87
N GLY A 114 -3.25 -18.80 -15.44
CA GLY A 114 -4.09 -17.92 -16.26
C GLY A 114 -3.39 -16.61 -16.63
N THR A 115 -2.64 -16.03 -15.68
CA THR A 115 -1.84 -14.82 -15.88
C THR A 115 -0.68 -15.08 -16.85
N PHE A 116 0.02 -16.21 -16.69
CA PHE A 116 1.07 -16.66 -17.57
C PHE A 116 0.55 -16.84 -19.00
N ALA A 117 -0.57 -17.53 -19.19
CA ALA A 117 -1.18 -17.75 -20.51
C ALA A 117 -1.59 -16.43 -21.18
N GLY A 118 -2.19 -15.51 -20.42
CA GLY A 118 -2.54 -14.18 -20.91
C GLY A 118 -1.33 -13.34 -21.33
N SER A 119 -0.25 -13.40 -20.54
CA SER A 119 1.01 -12.68 -20.82
C SER A 119 1.79 -13.34 -21.96
N PHE A 120 1.77 -14.66 -22.08
CA PHE A 120 2.33 -15.40 -23.22
C PHE A 120 1.66 -14.99 -24.54
N THR A 121 0.34 -14.88 -24.53
CA THR A 121 -0.48 -14.49 -25.71
C THR A 121 -0.14 -13.07 -26.19
N SER A 122 0.37 -12.19 -25.31
CA SER A 122 0.78 -10.83 -25.73
C SER A 122 1.97 -10.88 -26.69
N ALA A 123 2.96 -11.70 -26.37
CA ALA A 123 4.27 -11.72 -27.01
C ALA A 123 4.41 -12.77 -28.10
N VAL A 124 3.62 -13.86 -28.08
CA VAL A 124 3.73 -14.94 -29.07
C VAL A 124 3.51 -14.45 -30.51
N PHE A 125 2.74 -13.38 -30.66
CA PHE A 125 2.48 -12.76 -31.95
C PHE A 125 3.76 -12.17 -32.57
N SER A 126 4.75 -11.80 -31.77
CA SER A 126 6.04 -11.30 -32.28
C SER A 126 6.76 -12.33 -33.17
N ALA A 127 6.70 -13.62 -32.81
CA ALA A 127 7.23 -14.71 -33.64
C ALA A 127 6.37 -14.98 -34.90
N ALA A 128 5.10 -14.57 -34.89
CA ALA A 128 4.19 -14.70 -36.02
C ALA A 128 4.30 -13.56 -37.05
N ILE A 129 4.97 -12.44 -36.71
CA ILE A 129 5.00 -11.22 -37.55
C ILE A 129 5.42 -11.52 -38.99
N HIS A 130 6.50 -12.27 -39.21
CA HIS A 130 6.96 -12.56 -40.57
C HIS A 130 5.95 -13.38 -41.38
N GLY A 131 5.31 -14.38 -40.76
CA GLY A 131 4.27 -15.19 -41.41
C GLY A 131 3.01 -14.37 -41.72
N PHE A 132 2.59 -13.53 -40.77
CA PHE A 132 1.47 -12.60 -40.93
C PHE A 132 1.73 -11.60 -42.05
N SER A 133 2.89 -10.94 -42.05
CA SER A 133 3.26 -9.95 -43.06
C SER A 133 3.31 -10.55 -44.47
N LYS A 134 3.80 -11.79 -44.60
CA LYS A 134 3.83 -12.50 -45.88
C LYS A 134 2.44 -12.83 -46.41
N GLU A 135 1.53 -13.27 -45.54
CA GLU A 135 0.19 -13.66 -45.97
C GLU A 135 -0.68 -12.47 -46.38
N PHE A 136 -0.61 -11.38 -45.61
CA PHE A 136 -1.40 -10.17 -45.87
C PHE A 136 -0.69 -9.15 -46.77
N ASN A 137 0.49 -9.49 -47.32
CA ASN A 137 1.32 -8.62 -48.15
C ASN A 137 1.54 -7.22 -47.54
N THR A 138 1.91 -7.19 -46.27
CA THR A 138 2.06 -5.96 -45.49
C THR A 138 3.46 -5.85 -44.89
N SER A 139 3.83 -4.65 -44.44
CA SER A 139 5.12 -4.41 -43.81
C SER A 139 5.22 -5.07 -42.42
N THR A 140 6.45 -5.25 -41.91
CA THR A 140 6.68 -5.83 -40.57
C THR A 140 6.24 -4.89 -39.45
N GLU A 141 6.21 -3.58 -39.70
CA GLU A 141 5.74 -2.54 -38.78
C GLU A 141 4.25 -2.70 -38.48
N ILE A 142 3.45 -3.00 -39.50
CA ILE A 142 2.02 -3.31 -39.34
C ILE A 142 1.85 -4.63 -38.56
N GLY A 143 2.77 -5.58 -38.69
CA GLY A 143 2.81 -6.76 -37.81
C GLY A 143 3.12 -6.40 -36.36
N SER A 144 4.11 -5.54 -36.11
CA SER A 144 4.43 -5.06 -34.75
C SER A 144 3.25 -4.34 -34.09
N LEU A 145 2.42 -3.64 -34.86
CA LEU A 145 1.18 -3.03 -34.36
C LEU A 145 0.26 -4.07 -33.68
N GLY A 146 0.24 -5.32 -34.14
CA GLY A 146 -0.52 -6.39 -33.48
C GLY A 146 -0.01 -6.68 -32.07
N VAL A 147 1.29 -6.59 -31.80
CA VAL A 147 1.84 -6.68 -30.43
C VAL A 147 1.41 -5.46 -29.62
N THR A 148 1.61 -4.27 -30.17
CA THR A 148 1.23 -2.99 -29.54
C THR A 148 -0.23 -2.93 -29.15
N LEU A 149 -1.17 -3.30 -30.03
CA LEU A 149 -2.61 -3.21 -29.76
C LEU A 149 -3.05 -4.12 -28.61
N TYR A 150 -2.44 -5.28 -28.45
CA TYR A 150 -2.73 -6.17 -27.31
C TYR A 150 -2.25 -5.55 -26.00
N VAL A 151 -1.04 -4.98 -25.98
CA VAL A 151 -0.52 -4.26 -24.80
C VAL A 151 -1.31 -2.98 -24.53
N LEU A 152 -1.83 -2.31 -25.56
CA LEU A 152 -2.74 -1.19 -25.39
C LEU A 152 -4.08 -1.66 -24.78
N GLY A 153 -4.56 -2.84 -25.17
CA GLY A 153 -5.67 -3.52 -24.49
C GLY A 153 -5.39 -3.76 -23.01
N PHE A 154 -4.18 -4.19 -22.65
CA PHE A 154 -3.76 -4.27 -21.23
C PHE A 154 -3.85 -2.93 -20.49
N ALA A 155 -3.56 -1.82 -21.16
CA ALA A 155 -3.68 -0.49 -20.56
C ALA A 155 -5.14 -0.13 -20.23
N ALA A 156 -6.05 -0.47 -21.13
CA ALA A 156 -7.47 -0.17 -20.99
C ALA A 156 -8.19 -1.12 -20.01
N GLY A 157 -7.76 -2.38 -19.90
CA GLY A 157 -8.51 -3.41 -19.17
C GLY A 157 -8.74 -3.17 -17.67
N PRO A 158 -7.77 -2.69 -16.86
CA PRO A 158 -7.96 -2.44 -15.43
C PRO A 158 -9.11 -1.49 -15.13
N THR A 159 -9.45 -0.60 -16.07
CA THR A 159 -10.54 0.37 -15.93
C THR A 159 -11.92 -0.28 -15.86
N ILE A 160 -12.05 -1.50 -16.37
CA ILE A 160 -13.28 -2.30 -16.35
C ILE A 160 -13.16 -3.39 -15.29
N TRP A 161 -12.04 -4.12 -15.28
CA TRP A 161 -11.91 -5.31 -14.46
C TRP A 161 -11.61 -5.04 -12.99
N ALA A 162 -10.85 -3.99 -12.66
CA ALA A 162 -10.59 -3.66 -11.25
C ALA A 162 -11.88 -3.24 -10.52
N PRO A 163 -12.69 -2.28 -11.04
CA PRO A 163 -13.95 -1.90 -10.39
C PRO A 163 -14.97 -3.03 -10.45
N GLY A 164 -15.04 -3.75 -11.57
CA GLY A 164 -15.88 -4.94 -11.69
C GLY A 164 -15.59 -5.95 -10.58
N SER A 165 -14.32 -6.15 -10.23
CA SER A 165 -13.93 -7.07 -9.15
C SER A 165 -14.34 -6.67 -7.75
N GLU A 166 -14.66 -5.41 -7.53
CA GLU A 166 -15.16 -4.92 -6.24
C GLU A 166 -16.69 -4.93 -6.17
N LEU A 167 -17.36 -4.81 -7.32
CA LEU A 167 -18.82 -4.81 -7.39
C LEU A 167 -19.42 -6.21 -7.44
N ILE A 168 -18.90 -7.06 -8.32
CA ILE A 168 -19.48 -8.40 -8.59
C ILE A 168 -18.62 -9.55 -8.04
N GLY A 169 -17.58 -9.23 -7.26
CA GLY A 169 -16.63 -10.19 -6.70
C GLY A 169 -15.48 -10.53 -7.65
N ARG A 170 -14.52 -11.36 -7.20
CA ARG A 170 -13.31 -11.68 -7.98
C ARG A 170 -13.56 -12.74 -9.07
N ARG A 171 -14.47 -13.69 -8.82
CA ARG A 171 -14.64 -14.87 -9.67
C ARG A 171 -15.10 -14.54 -11.09
N TRP A 172 -16.10 -13.67 -11.21
CA TRP A 172 -16.73 -13.36 -12.50
C TRP A 172 -15.83 -12.54 -13.43
N PRO A 173 -15.19 -11.43 -12.98
CA PRO A 173 -14.23 -10.69 -13.80
C PRO A 173 -13.10 -11.57 -14.34
N LEU A 174 -12.53 -12.45 -13.50
CA LEU A 174 -11.47 -13.37 -13.93
C LEU A 174 -11.96 -14.36 -14.99
N SER A 175 -13.13 -14.95 -14.78
CA SER A 175 -13.72 -15.92 -15.71
C SER A 175 -14.05 -15.27 -17.06
N LEU A 176 -14.76 -14.14 -17.05
CA LEU A 176 -15.13 -13.41 -18.26
C LEU A 176 -13.90 -12.87 -19.01
N GLY A 177 -12.90 -12.40 -18.27
CA GLY A 177 -11.62 -11.94 -18.81
C GLY A 177 -10.88 -13.05 -19.56
N LEU A 178 -10.69 -14.21 -18.94
CA LEU A 178 -9.99 -15.33 -19.60
C LEU A 178 -10.81 -15.87 -20.77
N PHE A 179 -12.14 -16.02 -20.62
CA PHE A 179 -13.01 -16.48 -21.68
C PHE A 179 -12.99 -15.54 -22.90
N GLY A 180 -13.14 -14.23 -22.68
CA GLY A 180 -13.08 -13.24 -23.75
C GLY A 180 -11.71 -13.22 -24.44
N CYS A 181 -10.62 -13.30 -23.69
CA CYS A 181 -9.28 -13.39 -24.27
C CYS A 181 -9.13 -14.61 -25.19
N ALA A 182 -9.59 -15.78 -24.75
CA ALA A 182 -9.56 -16.99 -25.57
C ALA A 182 -10.36 -16.82 -26.88
N ILE A 183 -11.58 -16.28 -26.81
CA ILE A 183 -12.43 -16.05 -27.99
C ILE A 183 -11.76 -15.08 -28.98
N PHE A 184 -11.30 -13.93 -28.51
CA PHE A 184 -10.68 -12.95 -29.39
C PHE A 184 -9.33 -13.44 -29.96
N THR A 185 -8.61 -14.28 -29.22
CA THR A 185 -7.39 -14.94 -29.71
C THR A 185 -7.72 -15.96 -30.81
N ILE A 186 -8.80 -16.73 -30.68
CA ILE A 186 -9.31 -17.60 -31.76
C ILE A 186 -9.73 -16.75 -32.97
N ALA A 187 -10.44 -15.64 -32.73
CA ALA A 187 -10.86 -14.73 -33.79
C ALA A 187 -9.66 -14.17 -34.58
N CYS A 188 -8.55 -13.83 -33.91
CA CYS A 188 -7.30 -13.47 -34.58
C CYS A 188 -6.75 -14.61 -35.46
N ALA A 189 -6.85 -15.86 -35.00
CA ALA A 189 -6.33 -17.02 -35.74
C ALA A 189 -7.13 -17.29 -37.03
N VAL A 190 -8.46 -17.15 -36.98
CA VAL A 190 -9.35 -17.39 -38.15
C VAL A 190 -9.52 -16.16 -39.05
N ALA A 191 -8.95 -15.02 -38.68
CA ALA A 191 -9.11 -13.76 -39.40
C ALA A 191 -8.62 -13.86 -40.86
N LYS A 192 -9.38 -13.21 -41.74
CA LYS A 192 -9.14 -13.16 -43.20
C LYS A 192 -8.67 -11.79 -43.69
N ASP A 193 -8.62 -10.81 -42.80
CA ASP A 193 -8.22 -9.44 -43.10
C ASP A 193 -7.44 -8.84 -41.91
N ILE A 194 -6.64 -7.81 -42.21
CA ILE A 194 -5.77 -7.15 -41.24
C ILE A 194 -6.60 -6.46 -40.14
N GLN A 195 -7.74 -5.85 -40.50
CA GLN A 195 -8.54 -5.06 -39.56
C GLN A 195 -9.09 -5.95 -38.44
N THR A 196 -9.61 -7.12 -38.81
CA THR A 196 -10.09 -8.15 -37.87
C THR A 196 -8.97 -8.59 -36.95
N VAL A 197 -7.75 -8.84 -37.45
CA VAL A 197 -6.60 -9.19 -36.59
C VAL A 197 -6.32 -8.08 -35.59
N MET A 198 -6.22 -6.84 -36.04
CA MET A 198 -5.89 -5.69 -35.19
C MET A 198 -6.94 -5.43 -34.11
N ILE A 199 -8.22 -5.43 -34.48
CA ILE A 199 -9.34 -5.23 -33.55
C ILE A 199 -9.38 -6.38 -32.53
N CYS A 200 -9.29 -7.62 -32.99
CA CYS A 200 -9.31 -8.78 -32.10
C CYS A 200 -8.09 -8.80 -31.17
N ARG A 201 -6.91 -8.34 -31.62
CA ARG A 201 -5.72 -8.21 -30.76
C ARG A 201 -5.94 -7.21 -29.62
N PHE A 202 -6.55 -6.06 -29.90
CA PHE A 202 -6.90 -5.10 -28.87
C PHE A 202 -7.87 -5.69 -27.83
N PHE A 203 -8.96 -6.32 -28.28
CA PHE A 203 -9.92 -6.92 -27.36
C PHE A 203 -9.34 -8.13 -26.61
N ALA A 204 -8.54 -8.97 -27.25
CA ALA A 204 -7.85 -10.07 -26.55
C ALA A 204 -6.97 -9.52 -25.41
N GLY A 205 -6.25 -8.42 -25.66
CA GLY A 205 -5.51 -7.70 -24.62
C GLY A 205 -6.42 -7.14 -23.52
N LEU A 206 -7.50 -6.44 -23.89
CA LEU A 206 -8.47 -5.87 -22.94
C LEU A 206 -8.99 -6.91 -21.96
N PHE A 207 -9.40 -8.07 -22.47
CA PHE A 207 -9.92 -9.18 -21.67
C PHE A 207 -8.81 -9.90 -20.87
N SER A 208 -7.63 -10.07 -21.45
CA SER A 208 -6.48 -10.67 -20.77
C SER A 208 -5.89 -9.79 -19.66
N ALA A 209 -6.23 -8.49 -19.60
CA ALA A 209 -5.82 -7.64 -18.49
C ALA A 209 -6.51 -8.03 -17.17
N SER A 210 -7.66 -8.71 -17.23
CA SER A 210 -8.42 -9.14 -16.05
C SER A 210 -7.59 -9.93 -15.04
N PRO A 211 -6.96 -11.07 -15.38
CA PRO A 211 -6.08 -11.78 -14.45
C PRO A 211 -4.92 -10.93 -13.94
N ILE A 212 -4.36 -10.06 -14.79
CA ILE A 212 -3.25 -9.17 -14.40
C ILE A 212 -3.69 -8.16 -13.32
N SER A 213 -4.92 -7.63 -13.40
CA SER A 213 -5.44 -6.66 -12.43
C SER A 213 -6.08 -7.27 -11.19
N VAL A 214 -6.74 -8.44 -11.32
CA VAL A 214 -7.60 -9.00 -10.27
C VAL A 214 -6.87 -10.03 -9.40
N VAL A 215 -5.89 -10.76 -9.94
CA VAL A 215 -5.14 -11.77 -9.15
C VAL A 215 -4.42 -11.18 -7.92
N PRO A 216 -3.76 -10.01 -8.01
CA PRO A 216 -3.18 -9.36 -6.82
C PRO A 216 -4.23 -9.09 -5.72
N ALA A 217 -5.45 -8.71 -6.10
CA ALA A 217 -6.54 -8.49 -5.15
C ALA A 217 -6.99 -9.81 -4.51
N VAL A 218 -7.12 -10.89 -5.29
CA VAL A 218 -7.41 -12.24 -4.76
C VAL A 218 -6.34 -12.68 -3.76
N PHE A 219 -5.06 -12.39 -4.01
CA PHE A 219 -3.99 -12.73 -3.08
C PHE A 219 -4.03 -11.92 -1.78
N ALA A 220 -4.44 -10.64 -1.86
CA ALA A 220 -4.70 -9.84 -0.66
C ALA A 220 -5.91 -10.38 0.13
N ASP A 221 -6.92 -10.93 -0.57
CA ASP A 221 -8.09 -11.56 0.03
C ASP A 221 -7.76 -12.94 0.68
N LEU A 222 -6.68 -13.62 0.27
CA LEU A 222 -6.31 -14.98 0.73
C LEU A 222 -5.16 -15.04 1.75
N PHE A 223 -4.26 -14.05 1.76
CA PHE A 223 -3.00 -14.09 2.52
C PHE A 223 -2.74 -12.83 3.33
N ASN A 224 -2.26 -13.03 4.56
CA ASN A 224 -1.80 -11.95 5.46
C ASN A 224 -0.52 -11.27 4.93
N ASN A 225 -0.21 -10.08 5.45
CA ASN A 225 0.95 -9.25 5.07
C ASN A 225 2.28 -10.01 5.05
N THR A 226 2.47 -10.96 5.98
CA THR A 226 3.70 -11.77 6.12
C THR A 226 3.95 -12.73 4.95
N GLN A 227 2.87 -13.27 4.35
CA GLN A 227 2.93 -14.26 3.27
C GLN A 227 2.67 -13.63 1.90
N ARG A 228 1.93 -12.52 1.86
CA ARG A 228 1.57 -11.77 0.64
C ARG A 228 2.76 -11.51 -0.27
N GLY A 229 3.91 -11.12 0.30
CA GLY A 229 5.13 -10.84 -0.47
C GLY A 229 5.64 -12.02 -1.32
N VAL A 230 5.57 -13.26 -0.80
CA VAL A 230 5.98 -14.48 -1.53
C VAL A 230 5.02 -14.74 -2.68
N VAL A 231 3.73 -14.65 -2.40
CA VAL A 231 2.71 -15.01 -3.39
C VAL A 231 2.71 -13.99 -4.53
N MET A 232 2.92 -12.70 -4.20
CA MET A 232 3.14 -11.65 -5.21
C MET A 232 4.40 -11.88 -6.02
N SER A 233 5.50 -12.37 -5.43
CA SER A 233 6.71 -12.68 -6.19
C SER A 233 6.46 -13.80 -7.21
N ILE A 234 5.73 -14.86 -6.82
CA ILE A 234 5.35 -15.95 -7.75
C ILE A 234 4.46 -15.42 -8.88
N PHE A 235 3.52 -14.52 -8.58
CA PHE A 235 2.69 -13.89 -9.62
C PHE A 235 3.51 -13.04 -10.58
N CYS A 236 4.38 -12.16 -10.07
CA CYS A 236 5.27 -11.38 -10.94
C CYS A 236 6.13 -12.29 -11.81
N MET A 237 6.56 -13.44 -11.28
CA MET A 237 7.30 -14.41 -12.08
C MET A 237 6.46 -14.97 -13.24
N ALA A 238 5.22 -15.39 -12.94
CA ALA A 238 4.32 -15.89 -13.97
C ALA A 238 4.03 -14.85 -15.07
N VAL A 239 3.95 -13.56 -14.71
CA VAL A 239 3.73 -12.45 -15.65
C VAL A 239 4.90 -12.29 -16.63
N PHE A 240 6.15 -12.44 -16.21
CA PHE A 240 7.32 -12.19 -17.07
C PHE A 240 7.84 -13.43 -17.81
N ILE A 241 7.75 -14.61 -17.19
CA ILE A 241 8.06 -15.87 -17.88
C ILE A 241 7.14 -16.04 -19.11
N GLY A 242 5.90 -15.53 -19.07
CA GLY A 242 4.98 -15.55 -20.22
C GLY A 242 5.60 -14.93 -21.49
N PRO A 243 5.88 -13.62 -21.52
CA PRO A 243 6.49 -12.95 -22.66
C PRO A 243 7.86 -13.49 -23.05
N PHE A 244 8.68 -13.96 -22.11
CA PHE A 244 10.00 -14.53 -22.42
C PHE A 244 9.93 -15.94 -23.00
N SER A 245 8.91 -16.72 -22.64
CA SER A 245 8.71 -18.07 -23.20
C SER A 245 8.08 -18.07 -24.59
N ALA A 246 7.36 -16.99 -24.93
CA ALA A 246 6.61 -16.89 -26.16
C ALA A 246 7.46 -16.92 -27.46
N PRO A 247 8.63 -16.26 -27.56
CA PRO A 247 9.44 -16.24 -28.79
C PRO A 247 9.93 -17.61 -29.25
N PHE A 248 10.41 -18.49 -28.36
CA PHE A 248 10.89 -19.81 -28.79
C PHE A 248 9.72 -20.76 -29.10
N VAL A 249 8.67 -20.78 -28.27
CA VAL A 249 7.49 -21.60 -28.56
C VAL A 249 6.83 -21.16 -29.87
N GLY A 250 6.60 -19.85 -30.02
CA GLY A 250 6.04 -19.25 -31.23
C GLY A 250 6.95 -19.45 -32.45
N GLY A 251 8.28 -19.35 -32.28
CA GLY A 251 9.26 -19.54 -33.34
C GLY A 251 9.26 -20.96 -33.89
N PHE A 252 9.25 -21.99 -33.04
CA PHE A 252 9.16 -23.39 -33.48
C PHE A 252 7.83 -23.69 -34.16
N ILE A 253 6.71 -23.15 -33.66
CA ILE A 253 5.40 -23.33 -34.27
C ILE A 253 5.33 -22.64 -35.63
N ALA A 254 5.77 -21.38 -35.72
CA ALA A 254 5.73 -20.59 -36.95
C ALA A 254 6.63 -21.16 -38.06
N MET A 255 7.73 -21.84 -37.70
CA MET A 255 8.58 -22.58 -38.65
C MET A 255 7.97 -23.89 -39.13
N SER A 256 7.04 -24.47 -38.38
CA SER A 256 6.40 -25.73 -38.74
C SER A 256 5.39 -25.53 -39.89
N PRO A 257 4.94 -26.61 -40.55
CA PRO A 257 3.90 -26.55 -41.58
C PRO A 257 2.56 -25.96 -41.09
N LEU A 258 2.37 -25.87 -39.77
CA LEU A 258 1.19 -25.27 -39.16
C LEU A 258 1.11 -23.74 -39.41
N GLY A 259 2.26 -23.08 -39.56
CA GLY A 259 2.35 -21.65 -39.81
C GLY A 259 1.95 -20.76 -38.63
N TRP A 260 1.86 -19.45 -38.90
CA TRP A 260 1.71 -18.42 -37.87
C TRP A 260 0.36 -18.47 -37.12
N ARG A 261 -0.72 -18.92 -37.77
CA ARG A 261 -2.06 -19.00 -37.13
C ARG A 261 -2.07 -19.91 -35.90
N TRP A 262 -1.26 -20.97 -35.92
CA TRP A 262 -1.18 -21.91 -34.82
C TRP A 262 -0.51 -21.34 -33.56
N THR A 263 0.26 -20.26 -33.68
CA THR A 263 0.73 -19.53 -32.50
C THR A 263 -0.43 -18.87 -31.74
N MET A 264 -1.50 -18.50 -32.44
CA MET A 264 -2.73 -17.98 -31.82
C MET A 264 -3.60 -19.11 -31.29
N TYR A 265 -3.76 -20.22 -32.02
CA TYR A 265 -4.53 -21.37 -31.52
C TYR A 265 -3.95 -21.96 -30.23
N ILE A 266 -2.63 -22.16 -30.14
CA ILE A 266 -2.01 -22.71 -28.92
C ILE A 266 -2.25 -21.78 -27.73
N SER A 267 -2.14 -20.48 -27.95
CA SER A 267 -2.36 -19.45 -26.92
C SER A 267 -3.81 -19.42 -26.46
N ALA A 268 -4.75 -19.51 -27.41
CA ALA A 268 -6.17 -19.63 -27.09
C ALA A 268 -6.49 -20.88 -26.27
N ILE A 269 -5.89 -22.03 -26.59
CA ILE A 269 -6.05 -23.27 -25.82
C ILE A 269 -5.55 -23.07 -24.38
N MET A 270 -4.35 -22.48 -24.22
CA MET A 270 -3.79 -22.21 -22.88
C MET A 270 -4.70 -21.29 -22.05
N VAL A 271 -5.19 -20.20 -22.66
CA VAL A 271 -6.09 -19.26 -21.98
C VAL A 271 -7.45 -19.93 -21.67
N PHE A 272 -7.97 -20.77 -22.56
CA PHE A 272 -9.23 -21.47 -22.34
C PHE A 272 -9.12 -22.52 -21.23
N ILE A 273 -7.99 -23.21 -21.11
CA ILE A 273 -7.69 -24.07 -19.96
C ILE A 273 -7.67 -23.23 -18.67
N GLY A 274 -7.03 -22.05 -18.71
CA GLY A 274 -7.01 -21.13 -17.57
C GLY A 274 -8.41 -20.68 -17.16
N PHE A 275 -9.26 -20.36 -18.14
CA PHE A 275 -10.69 -20.07 -17.92
C PHE A 275 -11.40 -21.24 -17.25
N LEU A 276 -11.28 -22.46 -17.78
CA LEU A 276 -11.95 -23.64 -17.21
C LEU A 276 -11.50 -23.90 -15.76
N LEU A 277 -10.20 -23.80 -15.49
CA LEU A 277 -9.67 -23.97 -14.14
C LEU A 277 -10.21 -22.92 -13.17
N VAL A 278 -10.21 -21.63 -13.57
CA VAL A 278 -10.78 -20.56 -12.74
C VAL A 278 -12.29 -20.75 -12.56
N PHE A 279 -13.02 -21.03 -13.63
CA PHE A 279 -14.47 -21.16 -13.59
C PHE A 279 -14.95 -22.31 -12.69
N VAL A 280 -14.21 -23.43 -12.67
CA VAL A 280 -14.54 -24.62 -11.89
C VAL A 280 -14.04 -24.54 -10.44
N PHE A 281 -12.80 -24.11 -10.22
CA PHE A 281 -12.14 -24.24 -8.92
C PHE A 281 -12.09 -22.94 -8.10
N LEU A 282 -12.27 -21.76 -8.71
CA LEU A 282 -12.24 -20.50 -7.97
C LEU A 282 -13.60 -20.25 -7.31
N ASP A 283 -13.61 -20.34 -5.99
CA ASP A 283 -14.68 -19.79 -5.18
C ASP A 283 -14.48 -18.31 -4.91
N GLU A 284 -15.56 -17.61 -4.57
CA GLU A 284 -15.48 -16.19 -4.29
C GLU A 284 -14.59 -15.93 -3.08
N THR A 285 -13.62 -15.04 -3.25
CA THR A 285 -12.64 -14.66 -2.22
C THR A 285 -12.95 -13.30 -1.62
N TYR A 286 -13.75 -12.46 -2.27
CA TYR A 286 -14.02 -11.12 -1.79
C TYR A 286 -15.01 -11.15 -0.62
N ALA A 287 -14.51 -10.87 0.59
CA ALA A 287 -15.26 -10.94 1.84
C ALA A 287 -16.61 -10.20 1.81
N PRO A 288 -16.71 -8.98 1.24
CA PRO A 288 -18.00 -8.28 1.14
C PRO A 288 -19.06 -9.04 0.35
N VAL A 289 -18.71 -9.64 -0.78
CA VAL A 289 -19.65 -10.40 -1.63
C VAL A 289 -20.05 -11.72 -0.96
N ILE A 290 -19.14 -12.32 -0.18
CA ILE A 290 -19.47 -13.48 0.67
C ILE A 290 -20.54 -13.11 1.69
N LEU A 291 -20.41 -11.95 2.36
CA LEU A 291 -21.41 -11.46 3.33
C LEU A 291 -22.74 -11.11 2.67
N VAL A 292 -22.75 -10.52 1.47
CA VAL A 292 -24.00 -10.30 0.70
C VAL A 292 -24.73 -11.63 0.47
N ARG A 293 -23.99 -12.69 0.10
CA ARG A 293 -24.56 -14.04 -0.09
C ARG A 293 -25.04 -14.66 1.22
N LYS A 294 -24.31 -14.47 2.33
CA LYS A 294 -24.72 -14.87 3.69
C LYS A 294 -26.02 -14.17 4.09
N ALA A 295 -26.09 -12.85 3.92
CA ALA A 295 -27.28 -12.04 4.21
C ALA A 295 -28.50 -12.45 3.37
N ALA A 296 -28.32 -12.69 2.07
CA ALA A 296 -29.42 -13.18 1.21
C ALA A 296 -29.95 -14.55 1.65
N THR A 297 -29.08 -15.42 2.16
CA THR A 297 -29.46 -16.74 2.69
C THR A 297 -30.21 -16.59 4.02
N LEU A 298 -29.69 -15.76 4.94
CA LEU A 298 -30.31 -15.46 6.23
C LEU A 298 -31.69 -14.79 6.07
N ARG A 299 -31.85 -13.85 5.14
CA ARG A 299 -33.15 -13.25 4.78
C ARG A 299 -34.18 -14.31 4.42
N ARG A 300 -33.78 -15.32 3.63
CA ARG A 300 -34.67 -16.41 3.19
C ARG A 300 -35.01 -17.39 4.32
N GLN A 301 -34.05 -17.67 5.21
CA GLN A 301 -34.23 -18.60 6.33
C GLN A 301 -35.08 -17.99 7.45
N THR A 302 -34.73 -16.78 7.88
CA THR A 302 -35.42 -16.06 8.97
C THR A 302 -36.73 -15.40 8.51
N ARG A 303 -36.89 -15.21 7.19
CA ARG A 303 -37.94 -14.37 6.57
C ARG A 303 -37.92 -12.92 7.03
N ASN A 304 -36.80 -12.48 7.61
CA ASN A 304 -36.58 -11.10 7.98
C ASN A 304 -35.83 -10.38 6.86
N TRP A 305 -36.56 -9.53 6.12
CA TRP A 305 -36.03 -8.76 5.00
C TRP A 305 -35.22 -7.52 5.43
N GLY A 306 -35.19 -7.19 6.72
CA GLY A 306 -34.34 -6.15 7.27
C GLY A 306 -32.86 -6.56 7.38
N ILE A 307 -32.56 -7.86 7.35
CA ILE A 307 -31.18 -8.38 7.38
C ILE A 307 -30.48 -8.02 6.08
N HIS A 308 -29.36 -7.31 6.15
CA HIS A 308 -28.60 -6.88 4.98
C HIS A 308 -27.10 -6.98 5.23
N ALA A 309 -26.30 -6.99 4.16
CA ALA A 309 -24.87 -6.82 4.30
C ALA A 309 -24.52 -5.33 4.16
N LYS A 310 -23.42 -4.87 4.75
CA LYS A 310 -22.98 -3.47 4.62
C LYS A 310 -22.81 -3.03 3.16
N GLN A 311 -22.41 -3.96 2.29
CA GLN A 311 -22.29 -3.70 0.85
C GLN A 311 -23.64 -3.43 0.16
N ASP A 312 -24.77 -3.91 0.71
CA ASP A 312 -26.10 -3.60 0.18
C ASP A 312 -26.51 -2.14 0.46
N GLU A 313 -25.91 -1.48 1.46
CA GLU A 313 -26.14 -0.05 1.76
C GLU A 313 -25.43 0.88 0.77
N VAL A 314 -24.44 0.37 0.04
CA VAL A 314 -23.62 1.18 -0.86
C VAL A 314 -24.35 1.38 -2.19
N GLU A 315 -24.82 2.60 -2.43
CA GLU A 315 -25.35 2.98 -3.74
C GLU A 315 -24.21 3.00 -4.78
N VAL A 316 -24.37 2.18 -5.83
CA VAL A 316 -23.43 2.06 -6.93
C VAL A 316 -23.76 3.10 -8.00
N ASP A 317 -23.09 4.26 -7.99
CA ASP A 317 -23.16 5.22 -9.11
C ASP A 317 -22.07 4.87 -10.14
N LEU A 318 -22.48 4.32 -11.29
CA LEU A 318 -21.59 3.99 -12.41
C LEU A 318 -20.77 5.20 -12.88
N THR A 319 -21.31 6.42 -12.77
CA THR A 319 -20.61 7.66 -13.16
C THR A 319 -19.53 8.01 -12.15
N GLU A 320 -19.83 7.86 -10.85
CA GLU A 320 -18.86 8.07 -9.77
C GLU A 320 -17.76 7.00 -9.79
N LEU A 321 -18.11 5.75 -10.08
CA LEU A 321 -17.17 4.66 -10.33
C LEU A 321 -16.25 4.94 -11.51
N LEU A 322 -16.78 5.36 -12.66
CA LEU A 322 -15.95 5.72 -13.81
C LEU A 322 -15.04 6.92 -13.47
N ARG A 323 -15.54 7.95 -12.78
CA ARG A 323 -14.72 9.09 -12.34
C ARG A 323 -13.62 8.67 -11.36
N ASN A 324 -13.96 7.85 -10.37
CA ASN A 324 -13.03 7.39 -9.33
C ASN A 324 -12.00 6.41 -9.89
N ASN A 325 -12.31 5.67 -10.96
CA ASN A 325 -11.39 4.69 -11.55
C ASN A 325 -10.62 5.17 -12.78
N PHE A 326 -11.03 6.27 -13.42
CA PHE A 326 -10.26 6.90 -14.51
C PHE A 326 -9.59 8.22 -14.10
N ALA A 327 -10.35 9.16 -13.54
CA ALA A 327 -9.82 10.49 -13.27
C ALA A 327 -8.87 10.47 -12.08
N ARG A 328 -9.24 9.78 -10.99
CA ARG A 328 -8.42 9.74 -9.77
C ARG A 328 -7.03 9.13 -10.01
N PRO A 329 -6.85 7.98 -10.69
CA PRO A 329 -5.53 7.44 -10.95
C PRO A 329 -4.64 8.36 -11.79
N ILE A 330 -5.19 8.99 -12.83
CA ILE A 330 -4.44 9.92 -13.69
C ILE A 330 -4.06 11.19 -12.92
N ILE A 331 -4.99 11.73 -12.12
CA ILE A 331 -4.72 12.88 -11.26
C ILE A 331 -3.62 12.52 -10.26
N MET A 332 -3.75 11.39 -9.54
CA MET A 332 -2.73 10.93 -8.60
C MET A 332 -1.37 10.74 -9.28
N LEU A 333 -1.33 10.18 -10.49
CA LEU A 333 -0.09 10.01 -11.23
C LEU A 333 0.60 11.34 -11.54
N ILE A 334 -0.15 12.41 -11.80
CA ILE A 334 0.41 13.74 -12.11
C ILE A 334 0.71 14.52 -10.83
N THR A 335 -0.11 14.36 -9.79
CA THR A 335 0.01 15.15 -8.54
C THR A 335 0.96 14.55 -7.52
N GLU A 336 1.13 13.23 -7.50
CA GLU A 336 1.96 12.49 -6.53
C GLU A 336 3.32 12.11 -7.15
N PRO A 337 4.42 12.81 -6.81
CA PRO A 337 5.72 12.60 -7.45
C PRO A 337 6.31 11.20 -7.19
N ILE A 338 6.06 10.63 -6.01
CA ILE A 338 6.52 9.28 -5.66
C ILE A 338 5.86 8.26 -6.59
N LEU A 339 4.53 8.32 -6.72
CA LEU A 339 3.78 7.46 -7.62
C LEU A 339 4.26 7.62 -9.07
N LEU A 340 4.49 8.85 -9.53
CA LEU A 340 4.99 9.13 -10.88
C LEU A 340 6.35 8.48 -11.13
N LEU A 341 7.35 8.75 -10.27
CA LEU A 341 8.72 8.28 -10.46
C LEU A 341 8.82 6.76 -10.39
N VAL A 342 8.15 6.13 -9.43
CA VAL A 342 8.14 4.67 -9.30
C VAL A 342 7.39 4.03 -10.46
N SER A 343 6.23 4.59 -10.85
CA SER A 343 5.48 4.09 -12.00
C SER A 343 6.26 4.26 -13.30
N LEU A 344 6.97 5.38 -13.49
CA LEU A 344 7.82 5.62 -14.64
C LEU A 344 8.93 4.56 -14.74
N TYR A 345 9.55 4.20 -13.61
CA TYR A 345 10.59 3.18 -13.59
C TYR A 345 10.04 1.78 -13.92
N ILE A 346 8.93 1.41 -13.28
CA ILE A 346 8.21 0.17 -13.62
C ILE A 346 7.83 0.16 -15.12
N SER A 347 7.38 1.29 -15.65
CA SER A 347 6.97 1.43 -17.05
C SER A 347 8.13 1.26 -18.03
N PHE A 348 9.29 1.82 -17.71
CA PHE A 348 10.52 1.65 -18.50
C PHE A 348 10.94 0.18 -18.56
N VAL A 349 11.02 -0.49 -17.40
CA VAL A 349 11.33 -1.92 -17.30
C VAL A 349 10.32 -2.77 -18.07
N TYR A 350 9.04 -2.41 -18.00
CA TYR A 350 7.98 -3.11 -18.74
C TYR A 350 8.08 -2.90 -20.25
N GLY A 351 8.35 -1.68 -20.71
CA GLY A 351 8.59 -1.41 -22.13
C GLY A 351 9.80 -2.15 -22.67
N LEU A 352 10.87 -2.24 -21.89
CA LEU A 352 12.06 -3.00 -22.25
C LEU A 352 11.76 -4.47 -22.52
N ILE A 353 10.92 -5.13 -21.72
CA ILE A 353 10.50 -6.52 -21.98
C ILE A 353 9.97 -6.68 -23.42
N TYR A 354 9.15 -5.72 -23.88
CA TYR A 354 8.62 -5.74 -25.24
C TYR A 354 9.63 -5.30 -26.29
N ALA A 355 10.56 -4.40 -25.99
CA ALA A 355 11.66 -4.10 -26.91
C ALA A 355 12.61 -5.29 -27.10
N LEU A 356 12.82 -6.11 -26.05
CA LEU A 356 13.66 -7.30 -26.14
C LEU A 356 13.08 -8.31 -27.15
N LEU A 357 11.75 -8.35 -27.34
CA LEU A 357 11.09 -9.14 -28.40
C LEU A 357 11.55 -8.75 -29.81
N GLY A 358 11.91 -7.48 -30.03
CA GLY A 358 12.51 -7.03 -31.29
C GLY A 358 14.03 -7.14 -31.32
N ALA A 359 14.70 -6.92 -30.17
CA ALA A 359 16.15 -6.88 -30.09
C ALA A 359 16.80 -8.27 -30.21
N TYR A 360 16.26 -9.28 -29.54
CA TYR A 360 16.82 -10.64 -29.54
C TYR A 360 16.81 -11.26 -30.95
N PRO A 361 15.72 -11.18 -31.74
CA PRO A 361 15.75 -11.62 -33.14
C PRO A 361 16.82 -10.92 -33.98
N VAL A 362 17.03 -9.61 -33.82
CA VAL A 362 18.09 -8.89 -34.55
C VAL A 362 19.47 -9.46 -34.23
N VAL A 363 19.76 -9.75 -32.96
CA VAL A 363 21.03 -10.35 -32.54
C VAL A 363 21.13 -11.81 -32.99
N PHE A 364 20.25 -12.69 -32.53
CA PHE A 364 20.42 -14.13 -32.71
C PHE A 364 20.06 -14.63 -34.10
N GLN A 365 19.06 -14.03 -34.76
CA GLN A 365 18.66 -14.43 -36.11
C GLN A 365 19.37 -13.59 -37.18
N GLY A 366 19.62 -12.30 -36.91
CA GLY A 366 20.34 -11.41 -37.83
C GLY A 366 21.86 -11.59 -37.78
N VAL A 367 22.49 -11.30 -36.65
CA VAL A 367 23.97 -11.34 -36.51
C VAL A 367 24.51 -12.76 -36.50
N TYR A 368 23.87 -13.67 -35.75
CA TYR A 368 24.32 -15.06 -35.63
C TYR A 368 23.69 -16.03 -36.64
N GLY A 369 22.69 -15.61 -37.42
CA GLY A 369 22.05 -16.44 -38.44
C GLY A 369 21.27 -17.65 -37.90
N MET A 370 20.86 -17.63 -36.63
CA MET A 370 20.09 -18.74 -36.04
C MET A 370 18.66 -18.78 -36.59
N SER A 371 18.09 -19.99 -36.67
CA SER A 371 16.68 -20.16 -37.05
C SER A 371 15.73 -19.54 -36.03
N MET A 372 14.48 -19.23 -36.41
CA MET A 372 13.54 -18.50 -35.54
C MET A 372 13.33 -19.17 -34.17
N GLY A 373 13.12 -20.49 -34.15
CA GLY A 373 12.96 -21.24 -32.90
C GLY A 373 14.23 -21.23 -32.05
N VAL A 374 15.39 -21.52 -32.65
CA VAL A 374 16.69 -21.58 -31.94
C VAL A 374 17.10 -20.20 -31.42
N GLY A 375 16.96 -19.15 -32.22
CA GLY A 375 17.24 -17.78 -31.78
C GLY A 375 16.31 -17.31 -30.67
N GLY A 376 15.09 -17.83 -30.60
CA GLY A 376 14.17 -17.61 -29.48
C GLY A 376 14.64 -18.24 -28.16
N LEU A 377 15.44 -19.31 -28.19
CA LEU A 377 15.91 -19.98 -26.95
C LEU A 377 16.82 -19.07 -26.12
N ALA A 378 17.41 -18.02 -26.71
CA ALA A 378 18.19 -17.03 -25.98
C ALA A 378 17.41 -16.34 -24.85
N PHE A 379 16.08 -16.25 -24.94
CA PHE A 379 15.23 -15.71 -23.87
C PHE A 379 15.27 -16.55 -22.58
N ILE A 380 15.72 -17.82 -22.64
CA ILE A 380 15.92 -18.65 -21.43
C ILE A 380 16.93 -17.99 -20.48
N GLY A 381 17.92 -17.25 -20.99
CA GLY A 381 18.83 -16.48 -20.13
C GLY A 381 18.10 -15.48 -19.23
N LEU A 382 17.07 -14.80 -19.76
CA LEU A 382 16.22 -13.88 -18.99
C LEU A 382 15.37 -14.62 -17.96
N ILE A 383 14.78 -15.76 -18.35
CA ILE A 383 13.99 -16.61 -17.45
C ILE A 383 14.84 -17.11 -16.29
N ILE A 384 16.05 -17.61 -16.54
CA ILE A 384 16.95 -18.05 -15.47
C ILE A 384 17.32 -16.87 -14.56
N GLY A 385 17.62 -15.69 -15.13
CA GLY A 385 17.86 -14.48 -14.36
C GLY A 385 16.70 -14.12 -13.43
N GLU A 386 15.48 -14.17 -13.96
CA GLU A 386 14.27 -13.93 -13.18
C GLU A 386 14.08 -14.96 -12.05
N LEU A 387 14.31 -16.25 -12.32
CA LEU A 387 14.27 -17.31 -11.30
C LEU A 387 15.29 -17.05 -10.18
N LEU A 388 16.52 -16.62 -10.52
CA LEU A 388 17.55 -16.24 -9.57
C LEU A 388 17.12 -15.03 -8.71
N GLY A 389 16.46 -14.05 -9.32
CA GLY A 389 15.84 -12.93 -8.61
C GLY A 389 14.77 -13.39 -7.62
N GLY A 390 13.92 -14.34 -8.03
CA GLY A 390 12.92 -14.98 -7.17
C GLY A 390 13.55 -15.69 -5.96
N VAL A 391 14.58 -16.50 -6.20
CA VAL A 391 15.34 -17.18 -5.13
C VAL A 391 15.95 -16.16 -4.17
N TYR A 392 16.53 -15.07 -4.70
CA TYR A 392 17.08 -14.00 -3.87
C TYR A 392 16.02 -13.40 -2.93
N ILE A 393 14.80 -13.14 -3.42
CA ILE A 393 13.68 -12.65 -2.60
C ILE A 393 13.29 -13.65 -1.50
N LEU A 394 13.24 -14.93 -1.82
CA LEU A 394 12.93 -15.98 -0.84
C LEU A 394 14.00 -16.06 0.28
N LEU A 395 15.27 -15.88 -0.06
CA LEU A 395 16.37 -15.90 0.91
C LEU A 395 16.29 -14.72 1.89
N ILE A 396 15.93 -13.52 1.43
CA ILE A 396 15.80 -12.33 2.29
C ILE A 396 14.47 -12.28 3.06
N GLN A 397 13.49 -13.12 2.69
CA GLN A 397 12.16 -13.17 3.31
C GLN A 397 12.21 -13.28 4.84
N GLY A 398 13.11 -14.12 5.36
CA GLY A 398 13.25 -14.31 6.82
C GLY A 398 13.62 -13.01 7.54
N SER A 399 14.54 -12.24 6.97
CA SER A 399 14.93 -10.93 7.52
C SER A 399 13.79 -9.90 7.47
N TYR A 400 12.96 -9.94 6.42
CA TYR A 400 11.78 -9.09 6.31
C TYR A 400 10.73 -9.45 7.36
N LYS A 401 10.47 -10.74 7.58
CA LYS A 401 9.54 -11.21 8.63
C LYS A 401 10.00 -10.78 10.02
N ALA A 402 11.29 -10.89 10.32
CA ALA A 402 11.84 -10.45 11.60
C ALA A 402 11.65 -8.93 11.82
N LYS A 403 11.88 -8.11 10.79
CA LYS A 403 11.62 -6.66 10.85
C LYS A 403 10.15 -6.34 11.02
N LEU A 404 9.27 -7.06 10.33
CA LEU A 404 7.83 -6.88 10.41
C LEU A 404 7.30 -7.20 11.82
N ALA A 405 7.74 -8.31 12.40
CA ALA A 405 7.39 -8.70 13.77
C ALA A 405 7.91 -7.67 14.80
N ALA A 406 9.12 -7.14 14.59
CA ALA A 406 9.67 -6.09 15.45
C ALA A 406 8.91 -4.75 15.37
N ASN A 407 8.09 -4.55 14.33
CA ASN A 407 7.33 -3.31 14.09
C ASN A 407 5.82 -3.51 14.25
N GLY A 408 5.39 -4.50 15.05
CA GLY A 408 3.98 -4.76 15.32
C GLY A 408 3.16 -5.08 14.07
N ASP A 409 3.73 -5.84 13.13
CA ASP A 409 3.13 -6.25 11.86
C ASP A 409 2.71 -5.12 10.90
N LYS A 410 3.18 -3.89 11.16
CA LYS A 410 3.01 -2.75 10.26
C LYS A 410 4.12 -2.73 9.20
N PRO A 411 3.80 -2.85 7.89
CA PRO A 411 4.80 -2.85 6.84
C PRO A 411 5.36 -1.43 6.63
N ILE A 412 6.70 -1.30 6.62
CA ILE A 412 7.38 -0.08 6.19
C ILE A 412 7.76 -0.23 4.70
N PRO A 413 7.27 0.64 3.80
CA PRO A 413 7.50 0.54 2.36
C PRO A 413 8.99 0.48 1.99
N GLU A 414 9.83 1.27 2.66
CA GLU A 414 11.25 1.44 2.34
C GLU A 414 12.08 0.17 2.51
N TRP A 415 11.60 -0.80 3.29
CA TRP A 415 12.24 -2.12 3.41
C TRP A 415 12.23 -2.90 2.09
N ARG A 416 11.39 -2.51 1.11
CA ARG A 416 11.35 -3.06 -0.24
C ARG A 416 12.46 -2.52 -1.15
N LEU A 417 13.05 -1.36 -0.84
CA LEU A 417 13.98 -0.67 -1.75
C LEU A 417 15.37 -1.32 -1.91
N PRO A 418 15.99 -1.97 -0.91
CA PRO A 418 17.34 -2.52 -1.08
C PRO A 418 17.46 -3.57 -2.21
N PRO A 419 16.55 -4.56 -2.34
CA PRO A 419 16.55 -5.46 -3.49
C PRO A 419 16.34 -4.73 -4.84
N ALA A 420 15.55 -3.65 -4.85
CA ALA A 420 15.34 -2.84 -6.06
C ALA A 420 16.64 -2.18 -6.54
N ILE A 421 17.50 -1.70 -5.62
CA ILE A 421 18.79 -1.09 -5.95
C ILE A 421 19.74 -2.12 -6.58
N ILE A 422 19.78 -3.34 -6.02
CA ILE A 422 20.58 -4.44 -6.57
C ILE A 422 20.06 -4.80 -7.98
N GLY A 423 18.74 -4.85 -8.14
CA GLY A 423 18.10 -5.03 -9.43
C GLY A 423 18.48 -3.94 -10.43
N ALA A 424 18.48 -2.68 -10.01
CA ALA A 424 18.81 -1.52 -10.84
C ALA A 424 20.23 -1.59 -11.42
N VAL A 425 21.22 -1.89 -10.57
CA VAL A 425 22.63 -2.04 -10.99
C VAL A 425 22.81 -3.26 -11.89
N SER A 426 22.20 -4.39 -11.53
CA SER A 426 22.26 -5.62 -12.32
C SER A 426 21.63 -5.43 -13.71
N PHE A 427 20.48 -4.75 -13.76
CA PHE A 427 19.78 -4.43 -15.00
C PHE A 427 20.64 -3.60 -15.94
N ALA A 428 21.22 -2.50 -15.45
CA ALA A 428 22.10 -1.64 -16.24
C ALA A 428 23.32 -2.42 -16.76
N GLY A 429 24.00 -3.19 -15.90
CA GLY A 429 25.13 -4.04 -16.28
C GLY A 429 24.78 -5.07 -17.34
N GLY A 430 23.59 -5.69 -17.24
CA GLY A 430 23.07 -6.63 -18.23
C GLY A 430 22.87 -5.99 -19.61
N MET A 431 22.34 -4.77 -19.67
CA MET A 431 22.11 -4.07 -20.94
C MET A 431 23.41 -3.66 -21.65
N PHE A 432 24.42 -3.17 -20.91
CA PHE A 432 25.73 -2.88 -21.51
C PHE A 432 26.41 -4.15 -22.01
N TRP A 433 26.34 -5.23 -21.23
CA TRP A 433 26.87 -6.53 -21.64
C TRP A 433 26.17 -7.01 -22.92
N PHE A 434 24.83 -7.00 -22.96
CA PHE A 434 24.06 -7.40 -24.14
C PHE A 434 24.49 -6.63 -25.40
N GLY A 435 24.53 -5.30 -25.33
CA GLY A 435 24.88 -4.45 -26.48
C GLY A 435 26.28 -4.74 -27.03
N TRP A 436 27.29 -4.80 -26.15
CA TRP A 436 28.68 -4.97 -26.55
C TRP A 436 29.10 -6.42 -26.82
N THR A 437 28.21 -7.38 -26.61
CA THR A 437 28.48 -8.78 -26.97
C THR A 437 27.59 -9.30 -28.10
N GLY A 438 26.43 -8.69 -28.33
CA GLY A 438 25.49 -9.09 -29.38
C GLY A 438 25.73 -8.47 -30.76
N TYR A 439 26.65 -7.51 -30.89
CA TYR A 439 26.83 -6.76 -32.15
C TYR A 439 27.64 -7.49 -33.23
N THR A 440 28.41 -8.51 -32.87
CA THR A 440 29.32 -9.19 -33.79
C THR A 440 29.27 -10.70 -33.60
N SER A 441 29.38 -11.44 -34.70
CA SER A 441 29.38 -12.91 -34.69
C SER A 441 30.70 -13.52 -34.24
N SER A 442 31.77 -12.71 -34.10
CA SER A 442 33.07 -13.17 -33.60
C SER A 442 33.06 -13.49 -32.11
N ILE A 443 32.17 -12.88 -31.33
CA ILE A 443 31.96 -13.20 -29.92
C ILE A 443 31.01 -14.39 -29.83
N HIS A 444 31.33 -15.38 -28.99
CA HIS A 444 30.49 -16.57 -28.85
C HIS A 444 29.06 -16.21 -28.41
N TRP A 445 28.05 -16.74 -29.10
CA TRP A 445 26.61 -16.43 -28.89
C TRP A 445 26.14 -16.59 -27.44
N MET A 446 26.81 -17.41 -26.65
CA MET A 446 26.49 -17.60 -25.23
C MET A 446 26.78 -16.36 -24.38
N ALA A 447 27.67 -15.46 -24.81
CA ALA A 447 27.95 -14.21 -24.10
C ALA A 447 26.73 -13.26 -24.07
N PRO A 448 26.08 -12.91 -25.19
CA PRO A 448 24.84 -12.13 -25.15
C PRO A 448 23.68 -12.90 -24.51
N VAL A 449 23.63 -14.23 -24.56
CA VAL A 449 22.61 -15.00 -23.80
C VAL A 449 22.84 -14.88 -22.29
N ALA A 450 24.08 -14.97 -21.82
CA ALA A 450 24.43 -14.88 -20.40
C ALA A 450 24.14 -13.48 -19.82
N SER A 451 24.21 -12.42 -20.63
CA SER A 451 23.77 -11.08 -20.21
C SER A 451 22.29 -11.04 -19.77
N GLY A 452 21.48 -11.99 -20.29
CA GLY A 452 20.10 -12.19 -19.88
C GLY A 452 19.95 -12.54 -18.39
N LEU A 453 20.96 -13.13 -17.75
CA LEU A 453 20.93 -13.44 -16.32
C LEU A 453 20.81 -12.15 -15.49
N LEU A 454 21.72 -11.20 -15.70
CA LEU A 454 21.71 -9.93 -14.99
C LEU A 454 20.50 -9.07 -15.36
N THR A 455 20.15 -9.08 -16.66
CA THR A 455 18.98 -8.35 -17.17
C THR A 455 17.68 -8.89 -16.55
N GLY A 456 17.51 -10.21 -16.49
CA GLY A 456 16.34 -10.87 -15.91
C GLY A 456 16.22 -10.66 -14.40
N VAL A 457 17.32 -10.82 -13.65
CA VAL A 457 17.37 -10.49 -12.20
C VAL A 457 16.94 -9.03 -12.00
N GLY A 458 17.49 -8.13 -12.81
CA GLY A 458 17.23 -6.70 -12.72
C GLY A 458 15.78 -6.34 -12.97
N ILE A 459 15.22 -6.78 -14.11
CA ILE A 459 13.81 -6.57 -14.47
C ILE A 459 12.89 -7.04 -13.34
N PHE A 460 13.11 -8.27 -12.84
CA PHE A 460 12.28 -8.86 -11.81
C PHE A 460 12.33 -8.09 -10.48
N LEU A 461 13.53 -7.82 -9.97
CA LEU A 461 13.71 -7.17 -8.67
C LEU A 461 13.18 -5.73 -8.66
N ILE A 462 13.46 -4.96 -9.72
CA ILE A 462 12.93 -3.59 -9.83
C ILE A 462 11.40 -3.65 -9.83
N PHE A 463 10.82 -4.46 -10.71
CA PHE A 463 9.37 -4.49 -10.87
C PHE A 463 8.66 -4.91 -9.58
N LEU A 464 9.05 -6.04 -9.01
CA LEU A 464 8.40 -6.60 -7.82
C LEU A 464 8.48 -5.64 -6.63
N GLN A 465 9.66 -5.06 -6.38
CA GLN A 465 9.83 -4.18 -5.23
C GLN A 465 9.17 -2.83 -5.41
N CYS A 466 9.28 -2.21 -6.59
CA CYS A 466 8.59 -0.96 -6.88
C CYS A 466 7.06 -1.12 -6.85
N PHE A 467 6.55 -2.27 -7.32
CA PHE A 467 5.13 -2.59 -7.23
C PHE A 467 4.68 -2.71 -5.77
N ASN A 468 5.39 -3.50 -4.95
CA ASN A 468 5.09 -3.62 -3.52
C ASN A 468 5.23 -2.28 -2.79
N TYR A 469 6.22 -1.47 -3.15
CA TYR A 469 6.44 -0.14 -2.56
C TYR A 469 5.24 0.78 -2.75
N ILE A 470 4.69 0.87 -3.98
CA ILE A 470 3.49 1.70 -4.24
C ILE A 470 2.29 1.22 -3.42
N VAL A 471 2.09 -0.10 -3.31
CA VAL A 471 0.98 -0.69 -2.53
C VAL A 471 1.14 -0.38 -1.05
N ASP A 472 2.35 -0.53 -0.52
CA ASP A 472 2.64 -0.29 0.90
C ASP A 472 2.59 1.22 1.22
N CYS A 473 2.93 2.13 0.29
CA CYS A 473 2.84 3.59 0.48
C CYS A 473 1.40 4.14 0.48
N TYR A 474 0.48 3.50 -0.23
CA TYR A 474 -0.90 3.98 -0.41
C TYR A 474 -1.93 2.89 -0.06
N PRO A 475 -1.97 2.37 1.17
CA PRO A 475 -2.81 1.21 1.51
C PRO A 475 -4.30 1.48 1.33
N SER A 476 -4.79 2.67 1.70
CA SER A 476 -6.20 3.05 1.53
C SER A 476 -6.60 3.34 0.08
N LEU A 477 -5.63 3.64 -0.78
CA LEU A 477 -5.84 3.99 -2.20
C LEU A 477 -5.15 3.02 -3.15
N ALA A 478 -4.84 1.81 -2.68
CA ALA A 478 -4.02 0.84 -3.41
C ALA A 478 -4.60 0.48 -4.78
N ALA A 479 -5.94 0.36 -4.89
CA ALA A 479 -6.60 0.10 -6.16
C ALA A 479 -6.35 1.21 -7.19
N SER A 480 -6.46 2.48 -6.78
CA SER A 480 -6.24 3.64 -7.64
C SER A 480 -4.76 3.79 -8.06
N THR A 481 -3.82 3.52 -7.15
CA THR A 481 -2.38 3.60 -7.47
C THR A 481 -1.91 2.45 -8.36
N ILE A 482 -2.44 1.22 -8.16
CA ILE A 482 -2.20 0.08 -9.05
C ILE A 482 -2.77 0.36 -10.46
N ALA A 483 -3.96 0.95 -10.55
CA ALA A 483 -4.56 1.35 -11.82
C ALA A 483 -3.70 2.40 -12.53
N ALA A 484 -3.27 3.45 -11.83
CA ALA A 484 -2.39 4.50 -12.36
C ALA A 484 -1.10 3.92 -12.94
N ASN A 485 -0.41 3.10 -12.13
CA ASN A 485 0.81 2.40 -12.54
C ASN A 485 0.56 1.52 -13.78
N THR A 486 -0.54 0.77 -13.80
CA THR A 486 -0.83 -0.13 -14.92
C THR A 486 -1.13 0.61 -16.23
N ILE A 487 -1.85 1.73 -16.17
CA ILE A 487 -2.13 2.57 -17.34
C ILE A 487 -0.82 3.12 -17.91
N LEU A 488 0.00 3.78 -17.10
CA LEU A 488 1.27 4.36 -17.55
C LEU A 488 2.21 3.28 -18.10
N ARG A 489 2.33 2.17 -17.36
CA ARG A 489 3.18 1.03 -17.71
C ARG A 489 2.81 0.43 -19.06
N SER A 490 1.52 0.21 -19.29
CA SER A 490 1.05 -0.42 -20.51
C SER A 490 1.07 0.56 -21.70
N ALA A 491 0.80 1.86 -21.48
CA ALA A 491 0.92 2.90 -22.50
C ALA A 491 2.36 3.08 -22.98
N ILE A 492 3.34 3.09 -22.06
CA ILE A 492 4.76 3.10 -22.44
C ILE A 492 5.11 1.76 -23.09
N GLY A 493 4.70 0.63 -22.50
CA GLY A 493 5.03 -0.70 -23.01
C GLY A 493 4.53 -1.00 -24.42
N CYS A 494 3.35 -0.50 -24.79
CA CYS A 494 2.80 -0.71 -26.14
C CYS A 494 3.60 0.03 -27.23
N SER A 495 4.32 1.11 -26.87
CA SER A 495 5.09 1.91 -27.84
C SER A 495 6.42 1.26 -28.25
N PHE A 496 7.04 0.47 -27.37
CA PHE A 496 8.39 -0.09 -27.58
C PHE A 496 8.52 -1.00 -28.81
N PRO A 497 7.56 -1.92 -29.10
CA PRO A 497 7.60 -2.74 -30.32
C PRO A 497 7.63 -1.97 -31.64
N LEU A 498 7.14 -0.72 -31.67
CA LEU A 498 7.03 0.07 -32.89
C LEU A 498 8.38 0.61 -33.37
N PHE A 499 9.35 0.79 -32.47
CA PHE A 499 10.66 1.36 -32.79
C PHE A 499 11.85 0.46 -32.40
N SER A 500 11.64 -0.60 -31.62
CA SER A 500 12.75 -1.39 -31.06
C SER A 500 13.64 -2.03 -32.14
N ARG A 501 13.06 -2.51 -33.24
CA ARG A 501 13.80 -3.12 -34.34
C ARG A 501 14.62 -2.07 -35.09
N GLN A 502 13.99 -0.95 -35.45
CA GLN A 502 14.63 0.15 -36.16
C GLN A 502 15.75 0.78 -35.33
N MET A 503 15.57 0.87 -34.01
CA MET A 503 16.61 1.32 -33.09
C MET A 503 17.83 0.38 -33.13
N MET A 504 17.61 -0.94 -33.13
CA MET A 504 18.70 -1.93 -33.16
C MET A 504 19.41 -1.96 -34.53
N GLU A 505 18.67 -1.83 -35.63
CA GLU A 505 19.21 -1.87 -36.99
C GLU A 505 19.93 -0.56 -37.37
N ASN A 506 19.36 0.62 -37.05
CA ASN A 506 19.92 1.91 -37.47
C ASN A 506 21.02 2.43 -36.56
N LEU A 507 20.89 2.26 -35.24
CA LEU A 507 21.89 2.70 -34.27
C LEU A 507 23.02 1.66 -34.13
N GLY A 508 22.73 0.41 -34.49
CA GLY A 508 23.55 -0.75 -34.21
C GLY A 508 23.31 -1.29 -32.81
N VAL A 509 23.45 -2.62 -32.65
CA VAL A 509 23.19 -3.35 -31.41
C VAL A 509 23.99 -2.78 -30.23
N GLN A 510 25.26 -2.42 -30.45
CA GLN A 510 26.15 -1.88 -29.41
C GLN A 510 25.66 -0.56 -28.84
N TRP A 511 25.25 0.38 -29.70
CA TRP A 511 24.80 1.70 -29.28
C TRP A 511 23.37 1.68 -28.79
N ALA A 512 22.50 0.84 -29.36
CA ALA A 512 21.15 0.61 -28.84
C ALA A 512 21.20 0.03 -27.42
N GLY A 513 22.04 -0.97 -27.16
CA GLY A 513 22.25 -1.51 -25.81
C GLY A 513 22.85 -0.48 -24.84
N THR A 514 23.81 0.32 -25.30
CA THR A 514 24.42 1.40 -24.51
C THR A 514 23.41 2.49 -24.15
N LEU A 515 22.55 2.91 -25.08
CA LEU A 515 21.49 3.89 -24.84
C LEU A 515 20.53 3.41 -23.75
N LEU A 516 20.04 2.17 -23.87
CA LEU A 516 19.15 1.56 -22.88
C LEU A 516 19.83 1.38 -21.52
N GLY A 517 21.11 1.01 -21.50
CA GLY A 517 21.92 0.93 -20.28
C GLY A 517 22.12 2.29 -19.60
N CYS A 518 22.38 3.35 -20.36
CA CYS A 518 22.49 4.71 -19.82
C CYS A 518 21.15 5.20 -19.25
N LEU A 519 20.04 4.96 -19.94
CA LEU A 519 18.70 5.26 -19.41
C LEU A 519 18.43 4.47 -18.11
N ALA A 520 18.83 3.20 -18.05
CA ALA A 520 18.74 2.41 -16.83
C ALA A 520 19.55 3.03 -15.67
N ILE A 521 20.77 3.51 -15.94
CA ILE A 521 21.61 4.20 -14.93
C ILE A 521 20.92 5.45 -14.39
N VAL A 522 20.33 6.28 -15.27
CA VAL A 522 19.62 7.51 -14.87
C VAL A 522 18.46 7.22 -13.91
N MET A 523 17.89 6.01 -13.95
CA MET A 523 16.80 5.60 -13.06
C MET A 523 17.28 4.96 -11.74
N ILE A 524 18.56 4.57 -11.60
CA ILE A 524 19.13 4.01 -10.35
C ILE A 524 18.95 4.96 -9.15
N PRO A 525 19.13 6.29 -9.27
CA PRO A 525 18.93 7.21 -8.15
C PRO A 525 17.53 7.18 -7.55
N ILE A 526 16.49 6.78 -8.29
CA ILE A 526 15.10 6.80 -7.81
C ILE A 526 14.94 5.99 -6.51
N PRO A 527 15.21 4.65 -6.48
CA PRO A 527 15.12 3.87 -5.25
C PRO A 527 16.17 4.27 -4.20
N VAL A 528 17.33 4.79 -4.61
CA VAL A 528 18.39 5.22 -3.68
C VAL A 528 17.98 6.48 -2.92
N LEU A 529 17.45 7.49 -3.60
CA LEU A 529 17.03 8.76 -3.01
C LEU A 529 15.85 8.56 -2.05
N PHE A 530 14.90 7.69 -2.38
CA PHE A 530 13.81 7.37 -1.45
C PHE A 530 14.32 6.66 -0.19
N LYS A 531 15.31 5.78 -0.32
CA LYS A 531 15.96 5.14 0.83
C LYS A 531 16.75 6.13 1.70
N ILE A 532 17.50 7.05 1.09
CA ILE A 532 18.32 8.03 1.81
C ILE A 532 17.44 9.05 2.53
N LYS A 533 16.42 9.61 1.86
CA LYS A 533 15.51 10.59 2.46
C LYS A 533 14.69 10.02 3.61
N TYR A 534 14.33 8.74 3.57
CA TYR A 534 13.71 8.07 4.71
C TYR A 534 14.69 7.92 5.87
N THR A 535 15.92 7.46 5.61
CA THR A 535 16.95 7.38 6.65
C THR A 535 17.22 8.74 7.29
N GLN A 536 17.27 9.82 6.49
CA GLN A 536 17.43 11.18 7.01
C GLN A 536 16.20 11.66 7.78
N GLY A 537 14.98 11.48 7.26
CA GLY A 537 13.76 11.83 7.98
C GLY A 537 13.62 11.07 9.32
N TYR A 538 13.96 9.79 9.36
CA TYR A 538 13.94 9.00 10.59
C TYR A 538 15.05 9.42 11.57
N MET A 539 16.26 9.75 11.06
CA MET A 539 17.38 10.23 11.87
C MET A 539 17.22 11.68 12.34
N ASP A 540 16.44 12.49 11.64
CA ASP A 540 16.07 13.86 12.03
C ASP A 540 14.90 13.85 13.05
N VAL A 541 14.05 12.82 13.01
CA VAL A 541 12.88 12.67 13.89
C VAL A 541 13.26 12.04 15.23
N VAL A 542 14.39 11.35 15.38
CA VAL A 542 14.89 10.93 16.69
C VAL A 542 15.80 12.02 17.26
N ILE A 543 15.38 12.68 18.35
CA ILE A 543 16.31 13.49 19.14
C ILE A 543 17.43 12.57 19.60
N ASN A 544 18.60 12.69 18.97
CA ASN A 544 19.76 11.88 19.32
C ASN A 544 20.11 12.16 20.79
N TRP A 545 20.13 11.14 21.64
CA TRP A 545 20.41 11.24 23.07
C TRP A 545 21.91 11.50 23.35
N ASP A 546 22.45 12.57 22.79
CA ASP A 546 23.77 13.08 23.16
C ASP A 546 23.67 13.68 24.57
N LEU A 547 23.95 12.86 25.58
CA LEU A 547 23.84 13.20 27.01
C LEU A 547 24.64 14.45 27.39
N ASN A 548 25.71 14.76 26.66
CA ASN A 548 26.50 15.98 26.87
C ASN A 548 25.72 17.27 26.56
N ARG A 549 24.59 17.15 25.87
CA ARG A 549 23.68 18.26 25.54
C ARG A 549 22.53 18.39 26.52
N TRP A 550 22.45 17.56 27.56
CA TRP A 550 21.43 17.65 28.60
C TRP A 550 22.04 18.14 29.91
N THR A 551 21.30 18.95 30.65
CA THR A 551 21.72 19.43 31.96
C THR A 551 20.54 19.47 32.92
N SER A 552 20.82 19.22 34.19
CA SER A 552 19.83 19.35 35.26
C SER A 552 19.51 20.84 35.50
N SER A 553 18.24 21.09 35.75
CA SER A 553 17.71 22.40 36.08
C SER A 553 16.69 22.23 37.20
N ASP A 554 17.14 21.71 38.34
CA ASP A 554 16.30 21.39 39.50
C ASP A 554 16.06 22.61 40.39
N ASP A 555 15.12 22.49 41.33
CA ASP A 555 14.79 23.54 42.31
C ASP A 555 15.93 23.96 43.26
N ARG A 556 17.07 23.24 43.26
CA ARG A 556 18.32 23.62 43.93
C ARG A 556 18.78 25.04 43.59
N VAL A 557 18.48 25.52 42.38
CA VAL A 557 18.77 26.92 41.99
C VAL A 557 17.94 27.96 42.78
N ARG A 558 16.89 27.52 43.47
CA ARG A 558 16.01 28.33 44.33
C ARG A 558 16.13 27.96 45.81
N GLY A 559 17.14 27.17 46.17
CA GLY A 559 17.35 26.68 47.55
C GLY A 559 16.55 25.42 47.91
N GLY A 560 15.96 24.73 46.94
CA GLY A 560 15.38 23.39 47.12
C GLY A 560 16.45 22.29 47.15
N SER A 561 15.99 21.04 47.24
CA SER A 561 16.79 19.83 47.46
C SER A 561 16.50 18.74 46.41
N SER A 562 15.62 18.99 45.44
CA SER A 562 15.28 18.03 44.40
C SER A 562 16.47 17.78 43.46
N VAL A 563 16.57 16.55 42.97
CA VAL A 563 17.67 16.07 42.12
C VAL A 563 17.11 15.32 40.93
N SER A 564 17.59 15.62 39.72
CA SER A 564 17.36 14.79 38.54
C SER A 564 18.65 14.37 37.85
N ASN A 565 18.65 13.17 37.28
CA ASN A 565 19.71 12.59 36.47
C ASN A 565 19.12 11.97 35.20
N LEU A 566 19.98 11.79 34.20
CA LEU A 566 19.60 11.25 32.90
C LEU A 566 20.69 10.27 32.45
N GLU A 567 20.36 8.97 32.42
CA GLU A 567 21.32 7.89 32.20
C GLU A 567 20.98 7.06 30.95
N PRO A 568 21.98 6.59 30.18
CA PRO A 568 21.74 5.77 29.00
C PRO A 568 21.31 4.35 29.39
N THR A 569 20.36 3.78 28.67
CA THR A 569 19.94 2.38 28.83
C THR A 569 20.01 1.62 27.50
N ALA A 570 19.89 0.29 27.52
CA ALA A 570 19.89 -0.53 26.30
C ALA A 570 18.71 -0.23 25.34
N GLN A 571 17.68 0.47 25.82
CA GLN A 571 16.44 0.74 25.09
C GLN A 571 16.10 2.24 24.99
N GLY A 572 17.03 3.15 25.34
CA GLY A 572 16.79 4.59 25.35
C GLY A 572 17.52 5.29 26.49
N VAL A 573 16.79 6.09 27.27
CA VAL A 573 17.33 6.88 28.37
C VAL A 573 16.42 6.80 29.60
N LEU A 574 17.02 6.68 30.79
CA LEU A 574 16.34 6.72 32.08
C LEU A 574 16.43 8.13 32.69
N PHE A 575 15.30 8.79 32.81
CA PHE A 575 15.13 10.03 33.60
C PHE A 575 14.72 9.66 35.03
N HIS A 576 15.59 9.91 36.01
CA HIS A 576 15.36 9.49 37.39
C HIS A 576 15.90 10.49 38.41
N GLY A 577 15.47 10.36 39.67
CA GLY A 577 15.95 11.20 40.75
C GLY A 577 14.99 11.22 41.94
N ASN A 578 15.11 12.26 42.76
CA ASN A 578 14.29 12.46 43.95
C ASN A 578 13.65 13.85 43.93
N LEU A 579 12.33 13.89 44.13
CA LEU A 579 11.54 15.11 44.24
C LEU A 579 11.26 15.40 45.72
N ASP A 580 11.85 16.46 46.26
CA ASP A 580 11.59 16.93 47.62
C ASP A 580 10.72 18.19 47.59
N ILE A 581 9.61 18.15 48.33
CA ILE A 581 8.63 19.24 48.43
C ILE A 581 8.66 19.89 49.81
N GLU A 582 9.32 19.31 50.81
CA GLU A 582 9.33 19.81 52.19
C GLU A 582 10.18 21.08 52.31
N THR A 583 11.36 21.06 51.68
CA THR A 583 12.35 22.15 51.76
C THR A 583 11.80 23.50 51.25
N LEU A 584 10.85 23.48 50.31
CA LEU A 584 10.23 24.69 49.76
C LEU A 584 8.72 24.79 50.10
N GLY A 585 8.27 24.17 51.19
CA GLY A 585 6.93 24.39 51.73
C GLY A 585 5.79 23.86 50.85
N GLY A 586 5.95 22.66 50.29
CA GLY A 586 4.99 21.97 49.42
C GLY A 586 5.24 22.16 47.92
N ALA A 587 6.19 23.01 47.53
CA ALA A 587 6.62 23.19 46.14
C ALA A 587 7.95 22.45 45.89
N GLY A 588 8.14 21.90 44.70
CA GLY A 588 9.38 21.24 44.31
C GLY A 588 9.35 20.87 42.83
N PHE A 589 10.51 20.86 42.18
CA PHE A 589 10.63 20.34 40.81
C PHE A 589 12.04 19.84 40.50
N ALA A 590 12.10 18.76 39.71
CA ALA A 590 13.34 18.22 39.16
C ALA A 590 13.20 18.15 37.64
N SER A 591 14.20 18.60 36.88
CA SER A 591 14.07 18.67 35.42
C SER A 591 15.39 18.53 34.68
N GLN A 592 15.32 17.92 33.49
CA GLN A 592 16.41 17.81 32.53
C GLN A 592 16.04 18.60 31.28
N ARG A 593 16.99 19.40 30.78
CA ARG A 593 16.78 20.25 29.60
C ARG A 593 17.98 20.24 28.66
N THR A 594 17.73 20.57 27.40
CA THR A 594 18.81 20.72 26.42
C THR A 594 19.66 21.99 26.67
N VAL A 595 20.94 21.92 26.32
CA VAL A 595 21.98 22.96 26.46
C VAL A 595 22.39 23.48 25.08
N GLY A 596 22.65 24.80 24.98
CA GLY A 596 23.13 25.46 23.76
C GLY A 596 22.15 26.52 23.28
N ASP A 597 22.56 27.79 23.33
CA ASP A 597 21.70 28.92 22.94
C ASP A 597 21.64 29.13 21.40
N GLU A 598 22.45 28.38 20.64
CA GLU A 598 22.52 28.40 19.16
C GLU A 598 21.70 27.28 18.49
N GLN A 599 21.14 26.34 19.24
CA GLN A 599 20.38 25.24 18.67
C GLN A 599 18.99 25.71 18.21
N ARG A 600 18.61 25.34 16.98
CA ARG A 600 17.33 25.71 16.39
C ARG A 600 16.70 24.50 15.71
N TRP A 601 15.56 24.06 16.24
CA TRP A 601 14.71 23.07 15.59
C TRP A 601 13.56 23.78 14.88
N ASP A 602 13.36 23.42 13.61
CA ASP A 602 12.19 23.83 12.84
C ASP A 602 11.17 22.68 12.86
N LEU A 603 10.16 22.83 13.71
CA LEU A 603 9.05 21.89 13.87
C LEU A 603 7.77 22.37 13.18
N SER A 604 7.83 23.45 12.41
CA SER A 604 6.66 24.08 11.77
C SER A 604 5.93 23.17 10.78
N GLY A 605 6.60 22.12 10.29
CA GLY A 605 6.03 21.14 9.39
C GLY A 605 5.26 20.00 10.08
N TYR A 606 5.19 19.94 11.40
CA TYR A 606 4.60 18.82 12.15
C TYR A 606 3.35 19.26 12.92
N ASP A 607 2.56 18.31 13.42
CA ASP A 607 1.31 18.58 14.17
C ASP A 607 1.45 18.29 15.68
N GLY A 608 2.51 17.58 16.08
CA GLY A 608 2.81 17.29 17.48
C GLY A 608 4.11 16.53 17.72
N VAL A 609 4.39 16.24 19.00
CA VAL A 609 5.47 15.36 19.48
C VAL A 609 4.89 14.02 19.93
N GLU A 610 5.62 12.95 19.67
CA GLU A 610 5.32 11.62 20.18
C GLU A 610 6.47 11.16 21.09
N LEU A 611 6.15 10.75 22.32
CA LEU A 611 7.11 10.17 23.26
C LEU A 611 6.84 8.68 23.37
N HIS A 612 7.83 7.86 23.05
CA HIS A 612 7.76 6.42 23.31
C HIS A 612 8.37 6.14 24.68
N ILE A 613 7.54 5.64 25.60
CA ILE A 613 7.93 5.43 27.01
C ILE A 613 7.67 3.98 27.43
N ILE A 614 8.45 3.50 28.39
CA ILE A 614 8.18 2.26 29.10
C ILE A 614 7.54 2.64 30.45
N PRO A 615 6.26 2.30 30.70
CA PRO A 615 5.59 2.62 31.95
C PRO A 615 6.30 1.98 33.15
N SER A 616 6.57 2.76 34.20
CA SER A 616 7.38 2.32 35.35
C SER A 616 6.84 2.72 36.72
N ASP A 617 6.39 3.96 36.94
CA ASP A 617 6.19 4.49 38.30
C ASP A 617 4.86 5.23 38.55
N GLY A 618 3.95 5.29 37.57
CA GLY A 618 2.63 5.91 37.71
C GLY A 618 2.63 7.43 37.98
N ASN A 619 3.81 8.06 37.99
CA ASN A 619 3.99 9.47 38.29
C ASN A 619 3.49 10.37 37.14
N ARG A 620 3.17 11.62 37.47
CA ARG A 620 2.85 12.65 36.47
C ARG A 620 4.10 13.41 36.08
N TYR A 621 4.33 13.52 34.77
CA TYR A 621 5.47 14.19 34.15
C TYR A 621 5.01 15.35 33.27
N THR A 622 5.90 16.30 33.04
CA THR A 622 5.68 17.46 32.20
C THR A 622 6.70 17.49 31.07
N PHE A 623 6.22 17.55 29.83
CA PHE A 623 7.03 17.87 28.65
C PHE A 623 6.94 19.36 28.36
N SER A 624 8.04 20.01 27.98
CA SER A 624 8.04 21.44 27.72
C SER A 624 8.92 21.90 26.56
N LEU A 625 8.45 22.91 25.84
CA LEU A 625 9.17 23.58 24.76
C LEU A 625 9.38 25.07 25.05
N THR A 626 10.47 25.60 24.50
CA THR A 626 10.79 27.04 24.56
C THR A 626 11.39 27.49 23.24
N ASP A 627 10.83 28.56 22.67
CA ASP A 627 11.26 29.17 21.41
C ASP A 627 12.15 30.42 21.59
N GLU A 628 12.07 31.07 22.76
CA GLU A 628 12.89 32.23 23.11
C GLU A 628 13.64 32.04 24.42
N ILE A 629 14.91 32.44 24.43
CA ILE A 629 15.74 32.45 25.62
C ILE A 629 15.97 33.91 26.00
N SER A 630 15.59 34.30 27.21
CA SER A 630 15.80 35.65 27.72
C SER A 630 17.28 35.93 27.98
N GLN A 631 17.72 37.17 27.76
CA GLN A 631 19.12 37.58 27.98
C GLN A 631 19.56 37.31 29.43
N ARG A 632 20.77 36.75 29.59
CA ARG A 632 21.40 36.57 30.90
C ARG A 632 21.59 37.93 31.57
N ARG A 633 21.28 38.00 32.87
CA ARG A 633 21.59 39.18 33.67
C ARG A 633 23.12 39.32 33.84
N PRO A 634 23.63 40.52 34.19
CA PRO A 634 25.05 40.73 34.48
C PRO A 634 25.61 39.86 35.62
N ASP A 635 24.74 39.30 36.46
CA ASP A 635 25.06 38.36 37.54
C ASP A 635 25.18 36.89 37.08
N GLY A 636 25.07 36.63 35.77
CA GLY A 636 25.14 35.30 35.18
C GLY A 636 23.85 34.48 35.28
N ARG A 637 22.79 34.98 35.94
CA ARG A 637 21.51 34.26 36.09
C ARG A 637 20.64 34.42 34.84
N GLU A 638 20.12 33.29 34.35
CA GLU A 638 19.15 33.28 33.25
C GLU A 638 17.80 33.85 33.73
N GLN A 639 17.21 34.74 32.92
CA GLN A 639 15.86 35.23 33.18
C GLN A 639 14.83 34.17 32.78
N SER A 640 13.70 34.14 33.50
CA SER A 640 12.60 33.24 33.18
C SER A 640 11.98 33.64 31.84
N ALA A 641 11.85 32.69 30.92
CA ALA A 641 11.16 32.83 29.65
C ALA A 641 9.75 32.22 29.73
N LEU A 642 8.93 32.49 28.71
CA LEU A 642 7.66 31.80 28.48
C LEU A 642 7.95 30.36 28.05
N VAL A 643 7.24 29.39 28.63
CA VAL A 643 7.42 27.96 28.37
C VAL A 643 6.07 27.35 28.01
N TRP A 644 6.04 26.40 27.09
CA TRP A 644 4.83 25.69 26.70
C TRP A 644 4.89 24.29 27.27
N GLU A 645 3.93 23.92 28.11
CA GLU A 645 3.96 22.71 28.92
C GLU A 645 2.77 21.79 28.62
N TYR A 646 3.00 20.49 28.66
CA TYR A 646 1.96 19.46 28.66
C TYR A 646 2.24 18.44 29.76
N ASP A 647 1.23 18.13 30.57
CA ASP A 647 1.31 17.17 31.66
C ASP A 647 0.72 15.82 31.24
N PHE A 648 1.43 14.72 31.48
CA PHE A 648 0.98 13.36 31.17
C PHE A 648 1.27 12.39 32.32
N CYS A 649 0.48 11.32 32.46
CA CYS A 649 0.62 10.31 33.50
C CYS A 649 0.98 8.95 32.90
N THR A 650 1.99 8.27 33.47
CA THR A 650 2.54 7.02 32.92
C THR A 650 1.64 5.80 33.10
N SER A 651 0.63 5.85 33.97
CA SER A 651 -0.32 4.76 34.20
C SER A 651 -1.56 4.80 33.29
N GLU A 652 -1.98 6.00 32.86
CA GLU A 652 -3.16 6.21 32.00
C GLU A 652 -2.80 6.26 30.51
N THR A 653 -1.54 6.55 30.19
CA THR A 653 -1.03 6.60 28.82
C THR A 653 -0.38 5.26 28.46
N GLY A 654 -0.64 4.73 27.26
CA GLY A 654 0.02 3.52 26.78
C GLY A 654 1.54 3.72 26.61
N ARG A 655 2.22 2.81 25.89
CA ARG A 655 3.66 2.95 25.57
C ARG A 655 4.01 4.17 24.69
N GLU A 656 3.01 4.96 24.30
CA GLU A 656 3.08 6.05 23.35
C GLU A 656 2.28 7.26 23.87
N VAL A 657 2.94 8.40 24.04
CA VAL A 657 2.33 9.67 24.46
C VAL A 657 2.36 10.63 23.29
N ARG A 658 1.19 10.88 22.66
CA ARG A 658 1.04 11.87 21.59
C ARG A 658 0.60 13.22 22.14
N LEU A 659 1.31 14.26 21.73
CA LEU A 659 1.18 15.63 22.21
C LEU A 659 0.92 16.55 21.01
N SER A 660 -0.31 17.03 20.81
CA SER A 660 -0.56 18.03 19.77
C SER A 660 -0.02 19.40 20.19
N TRP A 661 0.44 20.21 19.25
CA TRP A 661 0.83 21.59 19.55
C TRP A 661 -0.28 22.42 20.19
N LYS A 662 -1.55 22.06 19.91
CA LYS A 662 -2.73 22.73 20.45
C LYS A 662 -2.92 22.49 21.94
N ASP A 663 -2.41 21.38 22.46
CA ASP A 663 -2.61 20.98 23.85
C ASP A 663 -1.55 21.57 24.79
N LEU A 664 -0.50 22.18 24.22
CA LEU A 664 0.55 22.84 24.98
C LEU A 664 0.03 24.14 25.61
N LYS A 665 0.14 24.21 26.94
CA LYS A 665 -0.30 25.38 27.71
C LYS A 665 0.87 26.32 27.99
N PRO A 666 0.75 27.62 27.69
CA PRO A 666 1.78 28.60 28.00
C PRO A 666 1.83 28.88 29.51
N THR A 667 3.01 28.75 30.10
CA THR A 667 3.28 29.06 31.50
C THR A 667 4.48 29.98 31.67
N TYR A 668 4.41 30.84 32.68
CA TYR A 668 5.52 31.70 33.10
C TYR A 668 5.79 31.45 34.59
N ARG A 669 6.98 30.93 34.90
CA ARG A 669 7.36 30.51 36.27
C ARG A 669 6.36 29.52 36.89
N GLY A 670 5.82 28.60 36.09
CA GLY A 670 4.88 27.57 36.53
C GLY A 670 3.44 28.06 36.74
N LYS A 671 3.12 29.31 36.38
CA LYS A 671 1.74 29.83 36.38
C LYS A 671 1.22 29.91 34.93
N PRO A 672 -0.04 29.48 34.67
CA PRO A 672 -0.64 29.61 33.35
C PRO A 672 -0.79 31.09 32.96
N VAL A 673 -0.61 31.39 31.68
CA VAL A 673 -0.76 32.73 31.10
C VAL A 673 -1.87 32.68 30.06
N GLU A 674 -2.97 33.41 30.29
CA GLU A 674 -4.15 33.36 29.40
C GLU A 674 -3.90 34.08 28.06
N ASP A 675 -3.19 35.21 28.07
CA ASP A 675 -2.91 36.03 26.88
C ASP A 675 -1.45 35.89 26.38
N ALA A 676 -1.00 34.66 26.19
CA ALA A 676 0.37 34.39 25.72
C ALA A 676 0.49 34.51 24.18
N ARG A 677 1.68 34.88 23.70
CA ARG A 677 1.99 34.81 22.26
C ARG A 677 1.95 33.34 21.78
N PRO A 678 1.65 33.06 20.50
CA PRO A 678 1.75 31.70 19.96
C PRO A 678 3.19 31.17 20.02
N LEU A 679 3.34 29.86 20.19
CA LEU A 679 4.62 29.15 20.11
C LEU A 679 5.17 29.23 18.67
N ASP A 680 6.37 29.78 18.49
CA ASP A 680 7.04 29.77 17.18
C ASP A 680 7.75 28.43 16.94
N LEU A 681 7.03 27.52 16.29
CA LEU A 681 7.53 26.18 15.94
C LEU A 681 8.72 26.21 14.96
N SER A 682 8.97 27.32 14.27
CA SER A 682 10.12 27.45 13.33
C SER A 682 11.44 27.78 14.04
N ARG A 683 11.38 28.01 15.36
CA ARG A 683 12.50 28.50 16.19
C ARG A 683 12.54 27.85 17.57
N ILE A 684 12.24 26.57 17.67
CA ILE A 684 12.35 25.88 18.97
C ILE A 684 13.82 25.84 19.39
N LYS A 685 14.11 26.28 20.61
CA LYS A 685 15.47 26.40 21.15
C LYS A 685 15.75 25.46 22.31
N ARG A 686 14.75 25.09 23.10
CA ARG A 686 14.93 24.16 24.23
C ARG A 686 13.80 23.16 24.34
N VAL A 687 14.18 21.94 24.68
CA VAL A 687 13.29 20.84 25.08
C VAL A 687 13.57 20.51 26.55
N ARG A 688 12.52 20.25 27.32
CA ARG A 688 12.61 19.92 28.75
C ARG A 688 11.67 18.78 29.10
N ILE A 689 12.15 17.90 29.98
CA ILE A 689 11.34 16.91 30.69
C ILE A 689 11.45 17.21 32.18
N MET A 690 10.33 17.21 32.89
CA MET A 690 10.23 17.66 34.27
C MET A 690 9.25 16.81 35.06
N ILE A 691 9.50 16.73 36.38
CA ILE A 691 8.55 16.28 37.39
C ILE A 691 8.39 17.40 38.43
N ARG A 692 7.18 17.63 38.92
CA ARG A 692 6.88 18.73 39.86
C ARG A 692 5.79 18.36 40.86
N SER A 693 5.78 19.07 41.97
CA SER A 693 4.68 19.00 42.96
C SER A 693 3.41 19.64 42.41
N PHE A 694 2.34 18.85 42.27
CA PHE A 694 0.99 19.35 42.03
C PHE A 694 0.26 19.48 43.37
N PHE A 695 0.49 20.57 44.11
CA PHE A 695 -0.14 20.83 45.41
C PHE A 695 0.15 19.75 46.48
N GLY A 696 1.38 19.22 46.51
CA GLY A 696 1.82 18.24 47.51
C GLY A 696 1.46 16.79 47.22
N ALA A 697 0.91 16.50 46.02
CA ALA A 697 0.45 15.16 45.66
C ALA A 697 1.57 14.19 45.21
N GLN A 698 2.80 14.66 45.00
CA GLN A 698 3.88 13.86 44.40
C GLN A 698 5.23 14.23 45.04
N GLN A 699 5.86 13.27 45.73
CA GLN A 699 7.13 13.39 46.46
C GLN A 699 7.84 12.03 46.44
N GLY A 700 9.18 12.05 46.49
CA GLY A 700 10.01 10.84 46.60
C GLY A 700 10.74 10.51 45.31
N ASP A 701 11.19 9.26 45.21
CA ASP A 701 11.96 8.78 44.07
C ASP A 701 11.06 8.62 42.83
N PHE A 702 11.58 9.01 41.67
CA PHE A 702 10.88 8.89 40.38
C PHE A 702 11.78 8.27 39.32
N SER A 703 11.16 7.60 38.35
CA SER A 703 11.87 6.97 37.23
C SER A 703 10.99 6.85 35.99
N LEU A 704 11.44 7.42 34.88
CA LEU A 704 10.77 7.36 33.57
C LEU A 704 11.78 6.91 32.52
N ASN A 705 11.49 5.81 31.83
CA ASN A 705 12.31 5.33 30.73
C ASN A 705 11.72 5.78 29.38
N ILE A 706 12.51 6.56 28.63
CA ILE A 706 12.12 7.17 27.36
C ILE A 706 12.94 6.52 26.25
N GLN A 707 12.26 5.82 25.35
CA GLN A 707 12.90 5.14 24.22
C GLN A 707 13.28 6.13 23.13
N SER A 708 12.33 6.98 22.74
CA SER A 708 12.54 8.01 21.70
C SER A 708 11.56 9.16 21.83
N ILE A 709 12.01 10.34 21.40
CA ILE A 709 11.18 11.53 21.19
C ILE A 709 11.10 11.75 19.69
N GLY A 710 9.89 11.65 19.14
CA GLY A 710 9.55 11.82 17.73
C GLY A 710 8.63 13.02 17.50
N VAL A 711 8.39 13.35 16.23
CA VAL A 711 7.38 14.32 15.79
C VAL A 711 6.47 13.67 14.78
N PHE A 712 5.17 13.92 14.89
CA PHE A 712 4.18 13.33 13.99
C PHE A 712 3.48 14.39 13.15
N ARG A 713 3.02 13.97 11.97
CA ARG A 713 2.05 14.70 11.16
C ARG A 713 0.76 13.93 11.18
N GLU A 714 -0.32 14.60 11.53
CA GLU A 714 -1.65 14.04 11.59
C GLU A 714 -2.14 13.84 10.15
N SER A 715 -1.75 12.71 9.56
CA SER A 715 -2.18 12.29 8.23
C SER A 715 -3.46 11.47 8.36
N TYR A 716 -4.59 12.13 8.06
CA TYR A 716 -5.85 11.55 7.57
C TYR A 716 -6.26 10.19 8.18
N LEU A 717 -6.68 10.17 9.45
CA LEU A 717 -7.57 9.12 9.94
C LEU A 717 -8.64 9.55 10.95
N ASP A 718 -8.66 10.80 11.43
CA ASP A 718 -9.78 11.28 12.25
C ASP A 718 -10.69 12.21 11.45
N ASN A 719 -11.74 11.62 10.88
CA ASN A 719 -12.92 12.37 10.45
C ASN A 719 -13.89 12.45 11.64
N PRO A 720 -14.22 13.66 12.15
CA PRO A 720 -15.01 13.86 13.37
C PRO A 720 -16.53 13.66 13.19
N ASN A 721 -16.94 12.63 12.44
CA ASN A 721 -18.36 12.34 12.15
C ASN A 721 -18.86 11.00 12.74
N VAL A 722 -18.24 10.48 13.79
CA VAL A 722 -18.74 9.28 14.51
C VAL A 722 -19.19 9.57 15.96
N THR A 723 -19.08 10.80 16.44
CA THR A 723 -19.57 11.16 17.79
C THR A 723 -20.44 12.41 17.75
N LYS A 724 -21.68 12.26 17.27
CA LYS A 724 -22.83 13.06 17.73
C LYS A 724 -24.18 12.50 17.25
N GLU A 725 -24.42 11.22 17.55
CA GLU A 725 -25.79 10.70 17.77
C GLU A 725 -25.78 9.85 19.04
N SER A 726 -25.56 10.52 20.16
CA SER A 726 -26.26 10.20 21.41
C SER A 726 -26.24 11.48 22.25
N ILE A 727 -27.40 11.79 22.83
CA ILE A 727 -27.66 12.90 23.77
C ILE A 727 -27.92 14.24 23.03
N ASP A 728 -29.14 14.80 22.95
CA ASP A 728 -30.24 14.72 23.92
C ASP A 728 -31.59 15.22 23.37
N GLY A 729 -32.67 14.82 24.05
CA GLY A 729 -33.96 15.53 24.02
C GLY A 729 -34.11 16.48 25.22
N GLY A 730 -34.23 17.80 24.93
CA GLY A 730 -34.68 18.90 25.79
C GLY A 730 -33.57 19.58 26.63
N ASP A 731 -33.28 20.88 26.59
CA ASP A 731 -33.99 22.07 26.06
C ASP A 731 -33.00 23.19 25.67
N GLU A 732 -33.44 23.94 24.64
CA GLU A 732 -33.22 25.36 24.29
C GLU A 732 -31.85 25.96 23.86
N GLN A 733 -31.86 26.30 22.56
CA GLN A 733 -31.47 27.57 21.89
C GLN A 733 -30.21 27.61 21.00
N THR A 734 -30.49 27.93 19.73
CA THR A 734 -29.62 28.40 18.61
C THR A 734 -28.76 27.38 17.85
N GLU A 735 -29.42 26.81 16.82
CA GLU A 735 -29.03 26.57 15.42
C GLU A 735 -27.55 26.41 14.96
N PRO A 736 -27.30 25.55 13.95
CA PRO A 736 -26.38 24.42 14.11
C PRO A 736 -25.14 24.44 13.19
N LYS A 737 -24.17 23.62 13.61
CA LYS A 737 -22.76 23.53 13.22
C LYS A 737 -22.40 22.93 11.84
N GLU A 738 -23.30 22.84 10.85
CA GLU A 738 -23.06 22.00 9.66
C GLU A 738 -22.82 22.68 8.31
N ALA A 739 -22.69 24.01 8.26
CA ALA A 739 -22.54 24.72 6.98
C ALA A 739 -21.21 25.46 6.84
N ARG A 740 -20.06 24.77 6.89
CA ARG A 740 -18.78 25.34 6.38
C ARG A 740 -17.72 24.31 6.01
N LEU A 741 -18.13 23.15 5.49
CA LEU A 741 -17.21 22.15 4.94
C LEU A 741 -17.52 21.90 3.45
N LYS A 742 -17.36 22.94 2.63
CA LYS A 742 -17.25 22.84 1.16
C LYS A 742 -16.37 23.96 0.60
N LYS A 743 -15.07 23.65 0.47
CA LYS A 743 -14.08 24.08 -0.57
C LYS A 743 -12.69 23.73 -0.01
N SER A 744 -12.08 22.63 -0.48
CA SER A 744 -11.15 22.62 -1.63
C SER A 744 -9.74 23.09 -1.26
N ILE A 745 -8.59 22.49 -1.60
CA ILE A 745 -8.17 21.39 -2.49
C ILE A 745 -6.65 21.20 -2.24
N ALA A 746 -6.14 19.98 -2.47
CA ALA A 746 -4.74 19.56 -2.72
C ALA A 746 -3.81 19.12 -1.55
N PRO A 747 -3.06 18.02 -1.72
CA PRO A 747 -1.97 17.66 -0.81
C PRO A 747 -0.76 18.55 -1.10
N LEU A 748 -0.39 19.39 -0.12
CA LEU A 748 0.83 20.21 -0.14
C LEU A 748 2.08 19.38 0.25
N ILE A 749 2.19 18.16 -0.29
CA ILE A 749 3.42 17.33 -0.21
C ILE A 749 4.35 17.62 -1.40
N SER A 750 3.94 18.41 -2.40
CA SER A 750 4.73 18.61 -3.63
C SER A 750 5.76 19.75 -3.62
N ARG A 751 5.68 20.74 -2.70
CA ARG A 751 6.57 21.93 -2.75
C ARG A 751 7.96 21.71 -2.15
N SER A 752 8.10 20.93 -1.08
CA SER A 752 9.40 20.60 -0.49
C SER A 752 10.20 19.61 -1.34
N TYR A 753 9.51 18.76 -2.12
CA TYR A 753 10.14 17.85 -3.07
C TYR A 753 10.73 18.58 -4.29
N TRP A 754 10.09 19.66 -4.76
CA TRP A 754 10.57 20.46 -5.90
C TRP A 754 11.76 21.37 -5.55
N HIS A 755 11.78 22.01 -4.38
CA HIS A 755 12.91 22.85 -3.99
C HIS A 755 14.21 22.06 -3.80
N ALA A 756 14.12 20.81 -3.35
CA ALA A 756 15.29 19.94 -3.18
C ALA A 756 15.84 19.36 -4.50
N ILE A 757 14.99 19.15 -5.51
CA ILE A 757 15.46 18.67 -6.83
C ILE A 757 16.17 19.79 -7.60
N ASN A 758 15.68 21.03 -7.51
CA ASN A 758 16.41 22.18 -8.08
C ASN A 758 17.74 22.44 -7.36
N SER A 759 17.82 22.26 -6.04
CA SER A 759 19.08 22.47 -5.30
C SER A 759 20.14 21.36 -5.49
N THR A 760 19.80 20.29 -6.22
CA THR A 760 20.77 19.23 -6.58
C THR A 760 21.18 19.27 -8.06
N PHE A 761 20.59 20.18 -8.83
CA PHE A 761 20.88 20.42 -10.26
C PHE A 761 21.36 21.85 -10.56
N ASP A 762 21.66 22.66 -9.54
CA ASP A 762 22.41 23.92 -9.64
C ASP A 762 23.86 23.75 -9.16
#